data_AF-B7HZ11-F1
#
_entry.id   AF-B7HZ11-F1
#
_cell.length_a   1.000
_cell.length_b   1.000
_cell.length_c   1.000
_cell.angle_alpha   90.00
_cell.angle_beta   90.00
_cell.angle_gamma   90.00
#
_symmetry.space_group_name_H-M   'P 1'
#
loop_
_entity.id
_entity.type
_entity.pdbx_description
1 polymer ?
#
loop_
_entity_poly.entity_id
_entity_poly.type
_entity_poly.pdbx_seq_one_letter_code
_entity_poly.pdbx_strand_id
1 'polypeptide(L)'
;MSLVMKILRKPKIEDIVCNIQNNEEDKEAFIVQYQPFIRKSISSVCRRYITEQDELKELNIPSNKLIVAFGNYGYDWKVNSKEPAKSLTFSEVMVMAHNSDMNIQWDKMSGNPYFRYKTGDKEHTAWFLDGVTLYNQVKIAMENKAKGFALWRLGAEDPTIWKVLKNPIEAQKNPDVLHKITSLDEVNYSGQGEILQIENEKQNGLRDFKVGKDGYLTDEVYQSLPSAYEVQRYGKPKGKQVVLTFDDGPDPKYTPEILDILKENKIKAAFFVLGENAQLNTSIVKRIYDEGHEIGNHTFKHPNVADTSLLRTKVELNTTQRLVQEITGHSTVLFRPPYEADANPDSSNEILPILRAQNMNYTMVAEKVDPEDWATPSTNELVKRALNPVYKGEGNIILLHDAGGNRTHTVEALPIIIKDLKKHGYSFVTISDLMNKERDEIMPPVSSEGEQYLLYNKAVFSGAGYFKHILTTIFYIAIGLGIFRFLFLIYFAWKQKRKTLSRTIHSSYQPFVSIVIAAYNEEKVIAKTIRSILDSKYGEFEVIVVDDGSTDGTSKVMQETFYKHPKVRFIQKENGGKSSAMNLGFQQSRGEIIVTLDADTIIAQDAISLMVRHFEDQNVAAVSGNVKVGNRRNLLTTWQHVEYITGFNLERRAFDELNCITVVPGAIGAWRKRNVVESGYLSEDTLAEDTDLTITFLRQGHRIVYEEKAYAFTESPEDVKSLIKQRYRWSYGTLQCLWKHRKALFHTKQKTLGFIALPNMWLFQYVLQFIAPFADILMIMGLFSSSPLKVLGFYFVFFLMDLLASLFAFKLEEESPKPLVWLILQRFIYRQFMTYVVVKSIFSSIRGVAVGWNKLKRVGSVEHSTEHKEAS
;
A
#
# COMPACT_ATOMS: atom_id res chain seq x y z
N MET A 1 32.80 -5.12 4.69
CA MET A 1 33.71 -6.28 4.62
C MET A 1 34.10 -6.52 3.17
N SER A 2 35.04 -5.73 2.60
CA SER A 2 35.26 -5.68 1.15
C SER A 2 36.72 -5.39 0.70
N LEU A 3 37.72 -5.53 1.58
CA LEU A 3 39.10 -5.14 1.23
C LEU A 3 40.23 -5.98 1.89
N VAL A 4 40.06 -7.29 2.06
CA VAL A 4 41.19 -8.25 2.31
C VAL A 4 40.86 -9.62 1.69
N MET A 5 40.83 -9.72 0.35
CA MET A 5 40.52 -11.01 -0.33
C MET A 5 41.14 -11.06 -1.74
N LYS A 6 42.47 -10.98 -1.81
CA LYS A 6 43.24 -11.33 -3.01
C LYS A 6 44.71 -11.56 -2.64
N ILE A 7 45.11 -12.82 -2.46
CA ILE A 7 46.42 -13.41 -2.83
C ILE A 7 46.44 -14.90 -2.39
N LEU A 8 46.87 -15.78 -3.31
CA LEU A 8 47.08 -17.24 -3.23
C LEU A 8 45.87 -18.20 -3.22
N ARG A 9 45.90 -19.16 -4.16
CA ARG A 9 45.08 -20.38 -4.20
C ARG A 9 45.93 -21.56 -3.69
N LYS A 10 45.41 -22.29 -2.68
CA LYS A 10 45.66 -23.70 -2.25
C LYS A 10 46.99 -24.39 -2.66
N PRO A 11 47.68 -25.07 -1.70
CA PRO A 11 47.04 -26.12 -0.91
C PRO A 11 47.21 -26.04 0.62
N LYS A 12 46.24 -26.63 1.34
CA LYS A 12 46.21 -27.03 2.77
C LYS A 12 47.18 -26.29 3.71
N ILE A 13 46.72 -25.21 4.33
CA ILE A 13 46.99 -24.73 5.70
C ILE A 13 45.91 -23.66 6.00
N GLU A 14 45.52 -23.48 7.26
CA GLU A 14 44.43 -22.58 7.64
C GLU A 14 44.86 -21.09 7.54
N ASP A 15 43.89 -20.18 7.49
CA ASP A 15 44.13 -18.78 7.13
C ASP A 15 44.59 -17.90 8.33
N ILE A 16 45.54 -16.99 8.06
CA ILE A 16 46.02 -15.95 8.99
C ILE A 16 45.60 -14.58 8.42
N VAL A 17 44.95 -13.74 9.24
CA VAL A 17 44.68 -12.33 8.91
C VAL A 17 45.69 -11.43 9.61
N CYS A 18 46.38 -10.58 8.85
CA CYS A 18 47.32 -9.57 9.34
C CYS A 18 46.71 -8.16 9.23
N ASN A 19 46.76 -7.38 10.31
CA ASN A 19 46.48 -5.94 10.29
C ASN A 19 47.82 -5.19 10.16
N ILE A 20 48.08 -4.60 8.99
CA ILE A 20 49.33 -3.89 8.66
C ILE A 20 48.97 -2.43 8.36
N GLN A 21 49.59 -1.48 9.09
CA GLN A 21 49.53 -0.07 8.70
C GLN A 21 50.39 0.14 7.44
N ASN A 22 49.74 0.61 6.37
CA ASN A 22 50.37 0.76 5.06
C ASN A 22 51.58 1.69 5.09
N ASN A 23 52.72 1.15 4.66
CA ASN A 23 53.64 1.82 3.74
C ASN A 23 54.30 0.73 2.89
N GLU A 24 54.40 0.97 1.59
CA GLU A 24 55.17 0.12 0.68
C GLU A 24 56.68 0.21 1.03
N GLU A 25 57.46 -0.73 0.50
CA GLU A 25 58.88 -0.96 0.86
C GLU A 25 59.12 -1.57 2.26
N ASP A 26 58.91 -2.89 2.38
CA ASP A 26 60.01 -3.77 2.80
C ASP A 26 59.69 -5.25 2.54
N LYS A 27 60.70 -6.03 2.11
CA LYS A 27 60.60 -7.49 2.05
C LYS A 27 61.06 -8.08 3.40
N GLU A 28 60.40 -9.17 3.80
CA GLU A 28 60.58 -9.89 5.08
C GLU A 28 60.07 -9.13 6.33
N ALA A 29 58.79 -9.36 6.64
CA ALA A 29 58.25 -9.17 7.99
C ALA A 29 58.32 -10.49 8.77
N PHE A 30 58.72 -10.44 10.04
CA PHE A 30 58.86 -11.60 10.90
C PHE A 30 57.57 -11.83 11.69
N ILE A 31 56.95 -13.00 11.50
CA ILE A 31 55.77 -13.42 12.28
C ILE A 31 56.25 -14.24 13.48
N VAL A 32 56.01 -13.69 14.67
CA VAL A 32 56.30 -14.34 15.96
C VAL A 32 54.99 -14.83 16.54
N GLN A 33 54.89 -16.11 16.88
CA GLN A 33 53.65 -16.72 17.38
C GLN A 33 53.68 -16.79 18.91
N TYR A 34 52.86 -15.98 19.57
CA TYR A 34 52.75 -15.94 21.03
C TYR A 34 51.71 -16.95 21.51
N GLN A 35 52.13 -17.96 22.26
CA GLN A 35 51.28 -19.05 22.75
C GLN A 35 51.72 -19.52 24.14
N PRO A 36 51.06 -19.10 25.23
CA PRO A 36 51.49 -19.39 26.60
C PRO A 36 51.33 -20.87 27.04
N PHE A 37 50.87 -21.77 26.17
CA PHE A 37 50.48 -23.14 26.53
C PHE A 37 51.33 -24.28 25.93
N ILE A 38 52.30 -24.02 25.04
CA ILE A 38 52.98 -25.09 24.30
C ILE A 38 54.44 -25.29 24.76
N ARG A 39 54.67 -26.30 25.62
CA ARG A 39 55.99 -26.93 25.81
C ARG A 39 56.08 -28.30 25.11
N LYS A 40 56.21 -28.31 23.77
CA LYS A 40 57.03 -29.30 23.00
C LYS A 40 57.08 -29.08 21.48
N SER A 41 58.30 -28.84 20.99
CA SER A 41 58.93 -29.42 19.78
C SER A 41 58.11 -29.71 18.51
N ILE A 42 58.38 -28.97 17.42
CA ILE A 42 58.65 -29.47 16.04
C ILE A 42 59.31 -28.31 15.23
N SER A 43 60.04 -28.61 14.15
CA SER A 43 60.98 -27.68 13.50
C SER A 43 60.55 -27.09 12.14
N SER A 44 61.24 -25.99 11.81
CA SER A 44 61.62 -25.49 10.46
C SER A 44 60.89 -24.26 9.87
N VAL A 45 61.74 -23.31 9.46
CA VAL A 45 61.55 -22.10 8.63
C VAL A 45 60.62 -20.98 9.16
N CYS A 46 61.27 -19.90 9.62
CA CYS A 46 60.71 -18.54 9.81
C CYS A 46 59.48 -18.37 10.71
N ARG A 47 59.28 -19.24 11.71
CA ARG A 47 58.42 -18.94 12.88
C ARG A 47 59.18 -19.24 14.16
N ARG A 48 59.09 -18.33 15.13
CA ARG A 48 59.59 -18.52 16.50
C ARG A 48 58.38 -18.43 17.43
N TYR A 49 58.20 -19.47 18.25
CA TYR A 49 57.17 -19.53 19.27
C TYR A 49 57.71 -18.90 20.55
N ILE A 50 56.86 -18.13 21.23
CA ILE A 50 57.16 -17.50 22.51
C ILE A 50 56.09 -17.88 23.53
N THR A 51 56.54 -18.26 24.71
CA THR A 51 55.75 -18.78 25.83
C THR A 51 55.76 -17.85 27.05
N GLU A 52 56.80 -17.02 27.21
CA GLU A 52 56.95 -16.10 28.36
C GLU A 52 57.04 -14.64 27.89
N GLN A 53 56.58 -13.69 28.72
CA GLN A 53 56.45 -12.28 28.34
C GLN A 53 57.79 -11.60 28.01
N ASP A 54 58.88 -12.05 28.63
CA ASP A 54 60.22 -11.46 28.48
C ASP A 54 60.94 -11.94 27.20
N GLU A 55 60.62 -13.13 26.66
CA GLU A 55 61.24 -13.65 25.43
C GLU A 55 60.99 -12.71 24.22
N LEU A 56 59.90 -11.92 24.25
CA LEU A 56 59.59 -10.91 23.22
C LEU A 56 60.58 -9.73 23.22
N LYS A 57 61.16 -9.40 24.39
CA LYS A 57 62.18 -8.35 24.56
C LYS A 57 63.57 -8.84 24.13
N GLU A 58 63.80 -10.15 24.18
CA GLU A 58 65.06 -10.79 23.76
C GLU A 58 65.17 -11.02 22.25
N LEU A 59 64.10 -10.74 21.49
CA LEU A 59 64.13 -10.82 20.03
C LEU A 59 64.93 -9.68 19.41
N ASN A 60 66.08 -10.01 18.83
CA ASN A 60 66.86 -9.10 17.98
C ASN A 60 66.21 -8.91 16.59
N ILE A 61 64.96 -8.42 16.57
CA ILE A 61 64.17 -8.14 15.36
C ILE A 61 63.85 -6.63 15.34
N PRO A 62 64.14 -5.91 14.24
CA PRO A 62 63.75 -4.51 14.11
C PRO A 62 62.24 -4.31 14.28
N SER A 63 61.83 -3.37 15.12
CA SER A 63 60.41 -3.11 15.45
C SER A 63 59.54 -2.83 14.22
N ASN A 64 60.11 -2.15 13.21
CA ASN A 64 59.47 -1.90 11.92
C ASN A 64 59.31 -3.15 11.02
N LYS A 65 59.76 -4.33 11.46
CA LYS A 65 59.60 -5.63 10.77
C LYS A 65 58.93 -6.70 11.64
N LEU A 66 58.55 -6.39 12.88
CA LEU A 66 57.91 -7.33 13.81
C LEU A 66 56.38 -7.36 13.64
N ILE A 67 55.83 -8.54 13.35
CA ILE A 67 54.39 -8.83 13.42
C ILE A 67 54.18 -9.92 14.49
N VAL A 68 53.27 -9.68 15.43
CA VAL A 68 52.95 -10.68 16.47
C VAL A 68 51.64 -11.37 16.12
N ALA A 69 51.69 -12.71 16.01
CA ALA A 69 50.54 -13.58 15.81
C ALA A 69 50.06 -14.14 17.14
N PHE A 70 48.78 -13.93 17.45
CA PHE A 70 48.16 -14.33 18.70
C PHE A 70 47.32 -15.59 18.54
N GLY A 71 47.38 -16.47 19.54
CA GLY A 71 46.42 -17.56 19.71
C GLY A 71 45.04 -17.05 20.19
N ASN A 72 43.95 -17.69 19.75
CA ASN A 72 42.57 -17.36 20.15
C ASN A 72 41.70 -18.60 20.47
N TYR A 73 42.33 -19.71 20.84
CA TYR A 73 41.71 -21.03 20.93
C TYR A 73 42.18 -21.78 22.18
N GLY A 74 41.55 -22.91 22.50
CA GLY A 74 41.85 -23.71 23.69
C GLY A 74 42.33 -25.13 23.43
N TYR A 75 42.64 -25.82 24.53
CA TYR A 75 43.05 -27.23 24.58
C TYR A 75 42.44 -27.92 25.81
N ASP A 76 41.78 -29.06 25.59
CA ASP A 76 41.39 -30.02 26.63
C ASP A 76 42.52 -31.06 26.87
N TRP A 77 43.05 -31.07 28.09
CA TRP A 77 44.12 -31.96 28.53
C TRP A 77 43.59 -33.03 29.48
N LYS A 78 43.72 -34.30 29.09
CA LYS A 78 43.53 -35.45 29.99
C LYS A 78 44.69 -35.53 30.98
N VAL A 79 44.41 -35.33 32.26
CA VAL A 79 45.41 -35.36 33.32
C VAL A 79 46.06 -36.75 33.38
N ASN A 80 47.40 -36.79 33.49
CA ASN A 80 48.22 -38.01 33.47
C ASN A 80 48.14 -38.87 32.19
N SER A 81 47.59 -38.35 31.07
CA SER A 81 47.59 -39.04 29.78
C SER A 81 48.84 -38.77 28.95
N LYS A 82 49.15 -39.68 28.01
CA LYS A 82 50.12 -39.47 26.92
C LYS A 82 49.45 -39.13 25.57
N GLU A 83 48.11 -39.10 25.53
CA GLU A 83 47.35 -38.69 24.35
C GLU A 83 47.53 -37.17 24.10
N PRO A 84 47.53 -36.72 22.83
CA PRO A 84 47.55 -35.29 22.53
C PRO A 84 46.27 -34.60 23.02
N ALA A 85 46.41 -33.35 23.46
CA ALA A 85 45.26 -32.53 23.86
C ALA A 85 44.32 -32.24 22.69
N LYS A 86 43.00 -32.24 22.94
CA LYS A 86 42.00 -31.87 21.93
C LYS A 86 41.96 -30.35 21.83
N SER A 87 42.16 -29.78 20.65
CA SER A 87 41.91 -28.34 20.42
C SER A 87 40.42 -28.01 20.58
N LEU A 88 40.11 -26.86 21.16
CA LEU A 88 38.76 -26.32 21.35
C LEU A 88 38.64 -24.91 20.75
N THR A 89 37.48 -24.57 20.19
CA THR A 89 37.09 -23.16 19.95
C THR A 89 36.58 -22.51 21.23
N PHE A 90 36.53 -21.17 21.26
CA PHE A 90 35.86 -20.43 22.34
C PHE A 90 34.39 -20.86 22.50
N SER A 91 33.66 -21.09 21.41
CA SER A 91 32.27 -21.59 21.47
C SER A 91 32.19 -22.97 22.14
N GLU A 92 33.04 -23.92 21.75
CA GLU A 92 33.11 -25.25 22.39
C GLU A 92 33.43 -25.14 23.89
N VAL A 93 34.34 -24.25 24.29
CA VAL A 93 34.68 -23.97 25.70
C VAL A 93 33.46 -23.47 26.47
N MET A 94 32.72 -22.49 25.93
CA MET A 94 31.55 -21.92 26.60
C MET A 94 30.42 -22.95 26.73
N VAL A 95 30.17 -23.75 25.70
CA VAL A 95 29.17 -24.85 25.75
C VAL A 95 29.56 -25.92 26.78
N MET A 96 30.83 -26.34 26.83
CA MET A 96 31.30 -27.32 27.82
C MET A 96 31.15 -26.80 29.25
N ALA A 97 31.51 -25.53 29.48
CA ALA A 97 31.42 -24.91 30.80
C ALA A 97 29.95 -24.69 31.23
N HIS A 98 29.07 -24.28 30.31
CA HIS A 98 27.65 -24.09 30.58
C HIS A 98 26.93 -25.41 30.90
N ASN A 99 27.08 -26.43 30.05
CA ASN A 99 26.37 -27.70 30.18
C ASN A 99 26.79 -28.53 31.39
N SER A 100 27.89 -28.15 32.04
CA SER A 100 28.47 -28.87 33.18
C SER A 100 28.53 -28.04 34.46
N ASP A 101 27.92 -26.85 34.46
CA ASP A 101 27.90 -25.85 35.56
C ASP A 101 29.30 -25.55 36.13
N MET A 102 30.25 -25.22 35.23
CA MET A 102 31.66 -25.06 35.57
C MET A 102 32.07 -23.61 35.71
N ASN A 103 32.63 -23.30 36.89
CA ASN A 103 33.23 -22.00 37.14
C ASN A 103 34.60 -21.89 36.43
N ILE A 104 34.71 -20.93 35.52
CA ILE A 104 35.95 -20.58 34.82
C ILE A 104 36.86 -19.83 35.79
N GLN A 105 38.11 -20.26 35.90
CA GLN A 105 39.11 -19.72 36.83
C GLN A 105 40.25 -19.04 36.06
N TRP A 106 40.71 -17.91 36.58
CA TRP A 106 41.89 -17.21 36.06
C TRP A 106 43.17 -17.71 36.71
N ASP A 107 44.14 -18.16 35.91
CA ASP A 107 45.48 -18.47 36.42
C ASP A 107 46.40 -17.24 36.33
N LYS A 108 46.84 -16.75 37.49
CA LYS A 108 47.65 -15.55 37.60
C LYS A 108 49.08 -15.69 37.09
N MET A 109 49.59 -16.92 36.96
CA MET A 109 50.96 -17.18 36.51
C MET A 109 51.06 -17.15 34.98
N SER A 110 50.12 -17.79 34.29
CA SER A 110 50.07 -17.82 32.82
C SER A 110 49.28 -16.65 32.22
N GLY A 111 48.37 -16.03 32.98
CA GLY A 111 47.52 -14.92 32.51
C GLY A 111 46.41 -15.37 31.56
N ASN A 112 45.80 -16.53 31.85
CA ASN A 112 44.77 -17.13 31.00
C ASN A 112 43.67 -17.82 31.82
N PRO A 113 42.46 -17.96 31.27
CA PRO A 113 41.37 -18.71 31.88
C PRO A 113 41.49 -20.23 31.67
N TYR A 114 40.95 -20.99 32.62
CA TYR A 114 40.83 -22.45 32.55
C TYR A 114 39.65 -22.99 33.38
N PHE A 115 39.27 -24.24 33.14
CA PHE A 115 38.40 -25.00 34.04
C PHE A 115 38.84 -26.47 34.13
N ARG A 116 38.33 -27.20 35.13
CA ARG A 116 38.65 -28.62 35.36
C ARG A 116 37.39 -29.44 35.48
N TYR A 117 37.41 -30.65 34.94
CA TYR A 117 36.24 -31.53 34.92
C TYR A 117 36.59 -33.02 34.99
N LYS A 118 35.57 -33.86 35.16
CA LYS A 118 35.69 -35.32 35.15
C LYS A 118 34.79 -35.93 34.10
N THR A 119 35.28 -36.93 33.38
CA THR A 119 34.50 -37.76 32.46
C THR A 119 34.73 -39.22 32.83
N GLY A 120 33.78 -39.81 33.58
CA GLY A 120 34.04 -41.03 34.34
C GLY A 120 35.17 -40.81 35.35
N ASP A 121 36.10 -41.76 35.44
CA ASP A 121 37.26 -41.69 36.34
C ASP A 121 38.41 -40.79 35.84
N LYS A 122 38.28 -40.17 34.66
CA LYS A 122 39.35 -39.35 34.07
C LYS A 122 39.16 -37.87 34.40
N GLU A 123 40.20 -37.26 34.96
CA GLU A 123 40.30 -35.81 35.15
C GLU A 123 40.80 -35.12 33.88
N HIS A 124 40.19 -33.97 33.59
CA HIS A 124 40.46 -33.12 32.44
C HIS A 124 40.71 -31.68 32.90
N THR A 125 41.55 -30.95 32.16
CA THR A 125 41.77 -29.51 32.35
C THR A 125 41.72 -28.82 30.99
N ALA A 126 40.75 -27.93 30.80
CA ALA A 126 40.60 -27.14 29.60
C ALA A 126 41.19 -25.75 29.82
N TRP A 127 42.20 -25.40 29.02
CA TRP A 127 42.84 -24.08 28.98
C TRP A 127 42.43 -23.37 27.69
N PHE A 128 42.18 -22.05 27.72
CA PHE A 128 41.83 -21.31 26.52
C PHE A 128 42.33 -19.87 26.51
N LEU A 129 42.18 -19.20 25.37
CA LEU A 129 42.61 -17.83 25.11
C LEU A 129 41.38 -17.02 24.67
N ASP A 130 41.22 -15.81 25.20
CA ASP A 130 40.04 -14.98 24.99
C ASP A 130 40.37 -13.49 24.81
N GLY A 131 39.37 -12.61 24.92
CA GLY A 131 39.55 -11.16 24.81
C GLY A 131 40.39 -10.52 25.91
N VAL A 132 40.37 -11.03 27.14
CA VAL A 132 41.19 -10.52 28.27
C VAL A 132 42.64 -10.97 28.11
N THR A 133 42.86 -12.24 27.75
CA THR A 133 44.17 -12.74 27.37
C THR A 133 44.74 -11.97 26.17
N LEU A 134 43.96 -11.80 25.08
CA LEU A 134 44.44 -11.07 23.91
C LEU A 134 44.75 -9.60 24.23
N TYR A 135 43.97 -8.94 25.08
CA TYR A 135 44.24 -7.57 25.52
C TYR A 135 45.65 -7.44 26.11
N ASN A 136 46.03 -8.37 27.00
CA ASN A 136 47.37 -8.39 27.58
C ASN A 136 48.45 -8.67 26.51
N GLN A 137 48.20 -9.60 25.58
CA GLN A 137 49.15 -9.93 24.51
C GLN A 137 49.37 -8.77 23.51
N VAL A 138 48.29 -8.09 23.11
CA VAL A 138 48.34 -6.88 22.27
C VAL A 138 49.12 -5.78 22.97
N LYS A 139 48.94 -5.62 24.30
CA LYS A 139 49.70 -4.65 25.08
C LYS A 139 51.20 -4.92 25.07
N ILE A 140 51.62 -6.16 25.33
CA ILE A 140 53.03 -6.56 25.28
C ILE A 140 53.61 -6.27 23.89
N ALA A 141 52.88 -6.61 22.83
CA ALA A 141 53.32 -6.33 21.46
C ALA A 141 53.42 -4.83 21.14
N MET A 142 52.53 -4.00 21.69
CA MET A 142 52.59 -2.53 21.58
C MET A 142 53.78 -1.94 22.37
N GLU A 143 54.04 -2.41 23.58
CA GLU A 143 55.20 -2.00 24.40
C GLU A 143 56.53 -2.35 23.71
N ASN A 144 56.58 -3.49 23.01
CA ASN A 144 57.69 -3.90 22.15
C ASN A 144 57.65 -3.29 20.72
N LYS A 145 56.77 -2.32 20.47
CA LYS A 145 56.67 -1.54 19.21
C LYS A 145 56.44 -2.39 17.95
N ALA A 146 55.69 -3.48 18.03
CA ALA A 146 55.34 -4.29 16.87
C ALA A 146 54.60 -3.46 15.78
N LYS A 147 54.93 -3.69 14.51
CA LYS A 147 54.33 -2.99 13.35
C LYS A 147 52.90 -3.45 13.04
N GLY A 148 52.52 -4.65 13.46
CA GLY A 148 51.21 -5.20 13.19
C GLY A 148 50.88 -6.45 13.99
N PHE A 149 49.62 -6.86 13.90
CA PHE A 149 49.06 -8.00 14.62
C PHE A 149 48.49 -9.02 13.64
N ALA A 150 48.57 -10.28 14.00
CA ALA A 150 47.94 -11.39 13.30
C ALA A 150 47.14 -12.27 14.27
N LEU A 151 46.13 -12.97 13.77
CA LEU A 151 45.25 -13.84 14.58
C LEU A 151 45.28 -15.27 14.04
N TRP A 152 45.38 -16.24 14.96
CA TRP A 152 45.34 -17.67 14.67
C TRP A 152 44.57 -18.43 15.77
N ARG A 153 43.56 -19.24 15.49
CA ARG A 153 42.95 -19.63 14.20
C ARG A 153 41.60 -18.91 14.03
N LEU A 154 41.32 -18.38 12.84
CA LEU A 154 40.05 -17.70 12.56
C LEU A 154 38.84 -18.64 12.73
N GLY A 155 37.76 -18.11 13.31
CA GLY A 155 36.55 -18.86 13.65
C GLY A 155 36.65 -19.65 14.97
N ALA A 156 37.66 -19.36 15.80
CA ALA A 156 37.80 -19.95 17.13
C ALA A 156 37.73 -18.92 18.27
N GLU A 157 37.75 -17.62 17.95
CA GLU A 157 37.87 -16.51 18.89
C GLU A 157 36.68 -16.25 19.83
N ASP A 158 37.00 -15.66 20.98
CA ASP A 158 36.11 -14.77 21.72
C ASP A 158 35.68 -13.58 20.83
N PRO A 159 34.38 -13.33 20.60
CA PRO A 159 33.90 -12.24 19.72
C PRO A 159 34.37 -10.83 20.11
N THR A 160 34.78 -10.60 21.37
CA THR A 160 35.31 -9.31 21.82
C THR A 160 36.72 -9.01 21.31
N ILE A 161 37.48 -10.01 20.85
CA ILE A 161 38.81 -9.87 20.23
C ILE A 161 38.78 -8.85 19.08
N TRP A 162 37.71 -8.86 18.28
CA TRP A 162 37.54 -7.92 17.17
C TRP A 162 37.39 -6.46 17.61
N LYS A 163 36.93 -6.19 18.85
CA LYS A 163 36.91 -4.84 19.42
C LYS A 163 38.33 -4.34 19.70
N VAL A 164 39.18 -5.23 20.26
CA VAL A 164 40.60 -4.94 20.55
C VAL A 164 41.40 -4.73 19.26
N LEU A 165 41.29 -5.64 18.29
CA LEU A 165 42.06 -5.58 17.04
C LEU A 165 41.64 -4.44 16.09
N LYS A 166 40.40 -3.96 16.19
CA LYS A 166 39.88 -2.85 15.35
C LYS A 166 40.45 -1.49 15.77
N ASN A 167 40.58 -1.22 17.07
CA ASN A 167 41.25 -0.01 17.56
C ASN A 167 42.08 -0.31 18.84
N PRO A 168 43.29 -0.88 18.69
CA PRO A 168 44.12 -1.32 19.82
C PRO A 168 44.41 -0.19 20.82
N ILE A 169 44.71 1.02 20.34
CA ILE A 169 45.04 2.17 21.22
C ILE A 169 43.84 2.62 22.04
N GLU A 170 42.63 2.56 21.48
CA GLU A 170 41.40 2.92 22.19
C GLU A 170 40.99 1.83 23.18
N ALA A 171 41.06 0.56 22.77
CA ALA A 171 40.79 -0.57 23.66
C ALA A 171 41.72 -0.56 24.88
N GLN A 172 43.02 -0.32 24.70
CA GLN A 172 44.01 -0.20 25.79
C GLN A 172 43.80 1.01 26.72
N LYS A 173 42.97 1.99 26.33
CA LYS A 173 42.55 3.11 27.20
C LYS A 173 41.22 2.84 27.89
N ASN A 174 40.39 1.96 27.34
CA ASN A 174 39.06 1.64 27.82
C ASN A 174 38.81 0.12 27.72
N PRO A 175 39.29 -0.66 28.70
CA PRO A 175 39.13 -2.12 28.69
C PRO A 175 37.67 -2.56 28.82
N ASP A 176 36.75 -1.68 29.25
CA ASP A 176 35.34 -1.97 29.47
C ASP A 176 34.62 -2.56 28.24
N VAL A 177 35.17 -2.34 27.04
CA VAL A 177 34.71 -2.96 25.78
C VAL A 177 34.69 -4.50 25.84
N LEU A 178 35.46 -5.11 26.76
CA LEU A 178 35.57 -6.56 26.98
C LEU A 178 34.51 -7.15 27.92
N HIS A 179 33.81 -6.34 28.74
CA HIS A 179 32.85 -6.84 29.74
C HIS A 179 31.71 -7.65 29.11
N LYS A 180 31.11 -7.11 28.03
CA LYS A 180 30.01 -7.77 27.32
C LYS A 180 30.55 -8.65 26.18
N ILE A 181 30.40 -9.95 26.35
CA ILE A 181 30.69 -10.98 25.35
C ILE A 181 29.41 -11.21 24.54
N THR A 182 29.41 -10.77 23.28
CA THR A 182 28.27 -11.01 22.39
C THR A 182 28.25 -12.48 22.01
N SER A 183 27.13 -13.16 22.23
CA SER A 183 27.00 -14.56 21.80
C SER A 183 26.96 -14.67 20.27
N LEU A 184 27.50 -15.77 19.74
CA LEU A 184 27.49 -16.09 18.31
C LEU A 184 26.08 -16.43 17.83
N ASP A 185 25.79 -16.27 16.54
CA ASP A 185 24.52 -16.70 15.93
C ASP A 185 24.48 -18.21 15.63
N GLU A 186 25.39 -18.99 16.25
CA GLU A 186 25.37 -20.44 16.17
C GLU A 186 24.08 -21.01 16.80
N VAL A 187 23.61 -22.12 16.22
CA VAL A 187 22.43 -22.85 16.66
C VAL A 187 22.84 -24.29 16.96
N ASN A 188 22.73 -24.68 18.23
CA ASN A 188 23.01 -26.02 18.71
C ASN A 188 21.76 -26.89 18.60
N TYR A 189 21.93 -28.14 18.19
CA TYR A 189 20.82 -29.08 17.98
C TYR A 189 20.89 -30.28 18.92
N SER A 190 19.80 -30.50 19.67
CA SER A 190 19.56 -31.73 20.43
C SER A 190 18.49 -32.59 19.73
N GLY A 191 18.45 -33.89 20.02
CA GLY A 191 17.44 -34.80 19.49
C GLY A 191 17.49 -35.08 17.97
N GLN A 192 16.42 -35.66 17.43
CA GLN A 192 16.25 -36.04 16.02
C GLN A 192 14.78 -35.95 15.59
N GLY A 193 14.54 -35.45 14.37
CA GLY A 193 13.23 -35.29 13.76
C GLY A 193 13.10 -33.95 13.06
N GLU A 194 11.86 -33.52 12.83
CA GLU A 194 11.46 -32.33 12.06
C GLU A 194 10.44 -31.46 12.80
N ILE A 195 10.18 -31.75 14.07
CA ILE A 195 9.34 -30.92 14.93
C ILE A 195 10.28 -30.24 15.92
N LEU A 196 10.16 -28.91 16.05
CA LEU A 196 11.15 -28.05 16.70
C LEU A 196 10.62 -27.47 18.02
N GLN A 197 11.51 -27.36 19.00
CA GLN A 197 11.30 -26.64 20.24
C GLN A 197 12.61 -25.97 20.63
N ILE A 198 12.56 -24.69 21.02
CA ILE A 198 13.72 -23.97 21.55
C ILE A 198 13.79 -24.26 23.05
N GLU A 199 14.84 -24.93 23.50
CA GLU A 199 15.07 -25.22 24.92
C GLU A 199 15.67 -24.00 25.63
N ASN A 200 16.69 -23.38 25.02
CA ASN A 200 17.38 -22.21 25.54
C ASN A 200 17.48 -21.09 24.51
N GLU A 201 17.09 -19.88 24.92
CA GLU A 201 17.35 -18.66 24.15
C GLU A 201 18.84 -18.26 24.24
N LYS A 202 19.35 -17.67 23.16
CA LYS A 202 20.70 -17.11 23.06
C LYS A 202 20.92 -16.00 24.10
N GLN A 203 21.90 -16.17 25.00
CA GLN A 203 22.24 -15.17 26.02
C GLN A 203 23.63 -14.57 25.78
N ASN A 204 23.78 -13.27 26.05
CA ASN A 204 25.09 -12.62 26.02
C ASN A 204 25.84 -12.91 27.33
N GLY A 205 27.13 -13.19 27.23
CA GLY A 205 28.00 -13.37 28.38
C GLY A 205 28.42 -12.04 28.99
N LEU A 206 28.67 -12.08 30.29
CA LEU A 206 29.23 -10.98 31.07
C LEU A 206 30.44 -11.50 31.85
N ARG A 207 31.51 -10.71 31.83
CA ARG A 207 32.69 -10.92 32.67
C ARG A 207 33.15 -9.63 33.30
N ASP A 208 33.85 -9.75 34.42
CA ASP A 208 34.60 -8.69 35.07
C ASP A 208 36.08 -9.05 35.13
N PHE A 209 36.94 -8.05 35.23
CA PHE A 209 38.39 -8.22 35.34
C PHE A 209 39.00 -7.12 36.21
N LYS A 210 40.20 -7.35 36.73
CA LYS A 210 40.94 -6.36 37.54
C LYS A 210 42.08 -5.73 36.76
N VAL A 211 42.01 -4.41 36.59
CA VAL A 211 43.08 -3.60 35.99
C VAL A 211 44.18 -3.35 37.02
N GLY A 212 45.40 -3.80 36.73
CA GLY A 212 46.61 -3.54 37.50
C GLY A 212 47.08 -2.09 37.38
N LYS A 213 48.01 -1.67 38.25
CA LYS A 213 48.57 -0.30 38.25
C LYS A 213 49.40 0.02 37.00
N ASP A 214 49.97 -1.01 36.41
CA ASP A 214 50.63 -1.02 35.11
C ASP A 214 49.63 -0.98 33.94
N GLY A 215 48.34 -1.17 34.20
CA GLY A 215 47.25 -1.27 33.23
C GLY A 215 47.09 -2.65 32.57
N TYR A 216 47.71 -3.70 33.10
CA TYR A 216 47.48 -5.09 32.66
C TYR A 216 46.21 -5.65 33.31
N LEU A 217 45.56 -6.63 32.67
CA LEU A 217 44.41 -7.33 33.26
C LEU A 217 44.93 -8.52 34.07
N THR A 218 44.64 -8.55 35.38
CA THR A 218 45.33 -9.37 36.39
C THR A 218 44.47 -10.45 37.02
N ASP A 219 43.18 -10.44 36.73
CA ASP A 219 42.14 -11.31 37.28
C ASP A 219 40.95 -11.26 36.32
N GLU A 220 40.21 -12.35 36.17
CA GLU A 220 38.99 -12.44 35.36
C GLU A 220 37.95 -13.31 36.08
N VAL A 221 36.69 -12.89 36.02
CA VAL A 221 35.52 -13.61 36.57
C VAL A 221 34.38 -13.55 35.56
N TYR A 222 33.94 -14.70 35.07
CA TYR A 222 32.74 -14.80 34.26
C TYR A 222 31.50 -14.73 35.16
N GLN A 223 30.70 -13.67 35.03
CA GLN A 223 29.42 -13.48 35.71
C GLN A 223 28.30 -14.28 35.04
N SER A 224 28.36 -14.38 33.71
CA SER A 224 27.51 -15.27 32.90
C SER A 224 28.25 -15.70 31.63
N LEU A 225 28.08 -16.96 31.24
CA LEU A 225 28.63 -17.49 30.00
C LEU A 225 27.73 -17.09 28.81
N PRO A 226 28.28 -16.73 27.64
CA PRO A 226 27.48 -16.58 26.42
C PRO A 226 26.97 -17.96 25.97
N SER A 227 25.68 -18.05 25.62
CA SER A 227 25.06 -19.26 25.10
C SER A 227 24.51 -19.05 23.69
N ALA A 228 24.63 -20.07 22.84
CA ALA A 228 23.95 -20.19 21.55
C ALA A 228 22.44 -20.45 21.75
N TYR A 229 21.66 -20.46 20.66
CA TYR A 229 20.32 -21.05 20.72
C TYR A 229 20.42 -22.58 20.82
N GLU A 230 19.58 -23.20 21.63
CA GLU A 230 19.47 -24.66 21.69
C GLU A 230 18.11 -25.12 21.17
N VAL A 231 18.13 -25.87 20.06
CA VAL A 231 16.95 -26.37 19.36
C VAL A 231 16.83 -27.88 19.53
N GLN A 232 15.82 -28.31 20.28
CA GLN A 232 15.45 -29.70 20.38
C GLN A 232 14.61 -30.13 19.17
N ARG A 233 14.99 -31.28 18.61
CA ARG A 233 14.27 -31.92 17.51
C ARG A 233 13.63 -33.21 17.97
N TYR A 234 12.34 -33.33 17.71
CA TYR A 234 11.52 -34.50 18.02
C TYR A 234 10.70 -34.92 16.80
N GLY A 235 9.99 -36.05 16.92
CA GLY A 235 9.24 -36.63 15.82
C GLY A 235 10.05 -37.54 14.88
N LYS A 236 11.15 -38.15 15.35
CA LYS A 236 11.86 -39.16 14.55
C LYS A 236 10.95 -40.37 14.24
N PRO A 237 10.80 -40.78 12.97
CA PRO A 237 9.95 -41.89 12.57
C PRO A 237 10.50 -43.24 13.06
N LYS A 238 9.59 -44.12 13.46
CA LYS A 238 9.86 -45.52 13.84
C LYS A 238 9.94 -46.37 12.57
N GLY A 239 11.04 -46.24 11.84
CA GLY A 239 11.29 -46.96 10.58
C GLY A 239 10.78 -46.18 9.35
N LYS A 240 10.18 -46.88 8.38
CA LYS A 240 9.66 -46.28 7.13
C LYS A 240 8.30 -45.61 7.36
N GLN A 241 8.28 -44.51 8.09
CA GLN A 241 7.08 -43.69 8.30
C GLN A 241 7.24 -42.32 7.64
N VAL A 242 6.15 -41.78 7.10
CA VAL A 242 6.09 -40.46 6.44
C VAL A 242 4.80 -39.74 6.81
N VAL A 243 4.86 -38.40 6.83
CA VAL A 243 3.70 -37.51 6.99
C VAL A 243 3.56 -36.68 5.72
N LEU A 244 2.32 -36.51 5.24
CA LEU A 244 1.99 -35.53 4.21
C LEU A 244 1.48 -34.25 4.87
N THR A 245 2.01 -33.11 4.44
CA THR A 245 1.59 -31.79 4.91
C THR A 245 1.27 -30.86 3.75
N PHE A 246 0.28 -30.00 3.94
CA PHE A 246 -0.23 -29.07 2.92
C PHE A 246 -0.31 -27.64 3.46
N ASP A 247 0.34 -26.71 2.78
CA ASP A 247 0.42 -25.29 3.16
C ASP A 247 -0.39 -24.39 2.19
N ASP A 248 -0.60 -23.14 2.60
CA ASP A 248 -1.45 -22.09 2.00
C ASP A 248 -2.97 -22.29 2.05
N GLY A 249 -3.47 -23.52 2.22
CA GLY A 249 -4.89 -23.85 2.08
C GLY A 249 -5.88 -23.16 3.03
N PRO A 250 -7.19 -23.40 2.84
CA PRO A 250 -7.79 -24.18 1.74
C PRO A 250 -8.15 -23.35 0.49
N ASP A 251 -7.88 -23.90 -0.70
CA ASP A 251 -8.39 -23.44 -2.00
C ASP A 251 -9.74 -24.15 -2.34
N PRO A 252 -10.72 -23.45 -2.96
CA PRO A 252 -12.02 -24.05 -3.26
C PRO A 252 -12.01 -25.12 -4.37
N LYS A 253 -10.92 -25.28 -5.12
CA LYS A 253 -10.74 -26.32 -6.14
C LYS A 253 -9.76 -27.40 -5.67
N TYR A 254 -8.53 -27.03 -5.32
CA TYR A 254 -7.46 -28.02 -5.13
C TYR A 254 -7.54 -28.77 -3.79
N THR A 255 -7.92 -28.11 -2.69
CA THR A 255 -8.06 -28.77 -1.39
C THR A 255 -9.11 -29.89 -1.39
N PRO A 256 -10.31 -29.73 -1.98
CA PRO A 256 -11.25 -30.83 -2.17
C PRO A 256 -10.67 -32.02 -2.96
N GLU A 257 -10.00 -31.75 -4.09
CA GLU A 257 -9.36 -32.78 -4.93
C GLU A 257 -8.31 -33.58 -4.14
N ILE A 258 -7.49 -32.88 -3.33
CA ILE A 258 -6.49 -33.49 -2.43
C ILE A 258 -7.16 -34.34 -1.34
N LEU A 259 -8.20 -33.84 -0.68
CA LEU A 259 -8.94 -34.58 0.35
C LEU A 259 -9.56 -35.86 -0.21
N ASP A 260 -10.11 -35.83 -1.42
CA ASP A 260 -10.65 -37.02 -2.09
C ASP A 260 -9.55 -38.06 -2.37
N ILE A 261 -8.39 -37.66 -2.87
CA ILE A 261 -7.22 -38.55 -3.08
C ILE A 261 -6.75 -39.19 -1.76
N LEU A 262 -6.67 -38.41 -0.68
CA LEU A 262 -6.26 -38.90 0.65
C LEU A 262 -7.28 -39.89 1.22
N LYS A 263 -8.57 -39.60 1.06
CA LYS A 263 -9.70 -40.42 1.52
C LYS A 263 -9.77 -41.76 0.79
N GLU A 264 -9.65 -41.77 -0.54
CA GLU A 264 -9.52 -43.01 -1.35
C GLU A 264 -8.34 -43.87 -0.87
N ASN A 265 -7.24 -43.22 -0.51
CA ASN A 265 -6.03 -43.89 -0.04
C ASN A 265 -6.01 -44.26 1.44
N LYS A 266 -7.04 -43.86 2.21
CA LYS A 266 -7.16 -43.98 3.67
C LYS A 266 -5.99 -43.35 4.44
N ILE A 267 -5.50 -42.20 3.98
CA ILE A 267 -4.38 -41.46 4.58
C ILE A 267 -4.90 -40.24 5.35
N LYS A 268 -4.24 -39.93 6.47
CA LYS A 268 -4.37 -38.65 7.18
C LYS A 268 -3.12 -37.79 6.95
N ALA A 269 -3.28 -36.49 7.07
CA ALA A 269 -2.32 -35.46 6.69
C ALA A 269 -2.54 -34.24 7.59
N ALA A 270 -1.58 -33.30 7.63
CA ALA A 270 -1.75 -32.02 8.30
C ALA A 270 -1.90 -30.87 7.29
N PHE A 271 -2.82 -29.95 7.53
CA PHE A 271 -3.07 -28.78 6.69
C PHE A 271 -2.75 -27.50 7.47
N PHE A 272 -1.69 -26.78 7.09
CA PHE A 272 -1.32 -25.49 7.67
C PHE A 272 -2.10 -24.39 6.96
N VAL A 273 -3.24 -24.00 7.55
CA VAL A 273 -4.22 -23.15 6.88
C VAL A 273 -3.89 -21.66 7.03
N LEU A 274 -4.08 -20.92 5.94
CA LEU A 274 -4.13 -19.46 5.96
C LEU A 274 -5.50 -18.99 6.43
N GLY A 275 -5.52 -18.15 7.47
CA GLY A 275 -6.76 -17.62 8.04
C GLY A 275 -7.65 -16.89 7.03
N GLU A 276 -7.10 -16.18 6.05
CA GLU A 276 -7.93 -15.54 5.03
C GLU A 276 -8.57 -16.52 4.03
N ASN A 277 -7.93 -17.65 3.75
CA ASN A 277 -8.47 -18.70 2.89
C ASN A 277 -9.49 -19.55 3.66
N ALA A 278 -9.19 -19.87 4.93
CA ALA A 278 -10.10 -20.51 5.86
C ALA A 278 -11.39 -19.72 6.05
N GLN A 279 -11.33 -18.38 6.07
CA GLN A 279 -12.51 -17.51 6.25
C GLN A 279 -13.45 -17.57 5.03
N LEU A 280 -12.89 -17.75 3.83
CA LEU A 280 -13.67 -17.84 2.58
C LEU A 280 -14.24 -19.24 2.36
N ASN A 281 -13.57 -20.27 2.88
CA ASN A 281 -13.83 -21.69 2.58
C ASN A 281 -14.09 -22.51 3.86
N THR A 282 -14.91 -21.99 4.77
CA THR A 282 -15.15 -22.59 6.10
C THR A 282 -15.68 -24.04 6.04
N SER A 283 -16.46 -24.38 5.02
CA SER A 283 -16.94 -25.76 4.78
C SER A 283 -15.79 -26.73 4.48
N ILE A 284 -14.72 -26.28 3.82
CA ILE A 284 -13.55 -27.09 3.50
C ILE A 284 -12.69 -27.28 4.75
N VAL A 285 -12.48 -26.23 5.56
CA VAL A 285 -11.82 -26.35 6.87
C VAL A 285 -12.55 -27.35 7.77
N LYS A 286 -13.90 -27.29 7.79
CA LYS A 286 -14.70 -28.28 8.53
C LYS A 286 -14.52 -29.68 7.95
N ARG A 287 -14.48 -29.84 6.62
CA ARG A 287 -14.22 -31.14 5.96
C ARG A 287 -12.85 -31.71 6.33
N ILE A 288 -11.79 -30.90 6.35
CA ILE A 288 -10.45 -31.32 6.80
C ILE A 288 -10.55 -31.92 8.21
N TYR A 289 -11.21 -31.21 9.13
CA TYR A 289 -11.39 -31.68 10.50
C TYR A 289 -12.28 -32.94 10.61
N ASP A 290 -13.44 -32.95 9.98
CA ASP A 290 -14.43 -34.04 10.04
C ASP A 290 -13.89 -35.33 9.41
N GLU A 291 -13.08 -35.24 8.36
CA GLU A 291 -12.41 -36.39 7.76
C GLU A 291 -11.18 -36.85 8.56
N GLY A 292 -10.86 -36.23 9.70
CA GLY A 292 -9.85 -36.69 10.65
C GLY A 292 -8.41 -36.25 10.35
N HIS A 293 -8.23 -35.22 9.52
CA HIS A 293 -6.91 -34.61 9.26
C HIS A 293 -6.52 -33.64 10.38
N GLU A 294 -5.25 -33.32 10.48
CA GLU A 294 -4.74 -32.33 11.43
C GLU A 294 -4.79 -30.93 10.79
N ILE A 295 -5.00 -29.89 11.59
CA ILE A 295 -4.98 -28.49 11.14
C ILE A 295 -3.89 -27.78 11.92
N GLY A 296 -2.97 -27.13 11.21
CA GLY A 296 -1.99 -26.20 11.77
C GLY A 296 -2.29 -24.75 11.36
N ASN A 297 -1.64 -23.82 12.04
CA ASN A 297 -1.73 -22.39 11.77
C ASN A 297 -0.61 -21.96 10.82
N HIS A 298 -0.95 -21.28 9.72
CA HIS A 298 0.03 -20.70 8.78
C HIS A 298 -0.03 -19.16 8.74
N THR A 299 -0.48 -18.51 9.83
CA THR A 299 -0.87 -17.08 9.92
C THR A 299 -2.20 -16.75 9.23
N PHE A 300 -2.61 -15.47 9.21
CA PHE A 300 -3.85 -15.02 8.57
C PHE A 300 -3.60 -14.43 7.17
N LYS A 301 -2.46 -13.75 6.96
CA LYS A 301 -2.09 -13.03 5.72
C LYS A 301 -0.79 -13.47 5.05
N HIS A 302 -0.18 -14.57 5.47
CA HIS A 302 1.11 -15.05 4.95
C HIS A 302 2.26 -14.00 5.01
N PRO A 303 2.45 -13.21 6.09
CA PRO A 303 3.65 -12.38 6.21
C PRO A 303 4.86 -13.21 6.67
N ASN A 304 6.08 -12.83 6.27
CA ASN A 304 7.28 -13.35 6.96
C ASN A 304 7.23 -12.89 8.42
N VAL A 305 7.24 -13.85 9.35
CA VAL A 305 7.07 -13.56 10.78
C VAL A 305 8.29 -12.81 11.35
N ALA A 306 9.50 -13.03 10.84
CA ALA A 306 10.71 -12.34 11.28
C ALA A 306 10.59 -10.82 11.10
N ASP A 307 10.06 -10.38 9.95
CA ASP A 307 9.85 -8.97 9.59
C ASP A 307 8.67 -8.29 10.33
N THR A 308 7.79 -9.07 10.97
CA THR A 308 6.62 -8.52 11.67
C THR A 308 6.95 -8.02 13.08
N SER A 309 6.16 -7.07 13.60
CA SER A 309 6.19 -6.73 15.02
C SER A 309 5.48 -7.82 15.86
N LEU A 310 5.87 -8.00 17.12
CA LEU A 310 5.27 -8.99 18.03
C LEU A 310 3.74 -8.86 18.13
N LEU A 311 3.22 -7.62 18.14
CA LEU A 311 1.78 -7.36 18.13
C LEU A 311 1.12 -7.85 16.84
N ARG A 312 1.77 -7.66 15.68
CA ARG A 312 1.26 -8.18 14.41
C ARG A 312 1.29 -9.70 14.39
N THR A 313 2.39 -10.34 14.79
CA THR A 313 2.48 -11.81 14.92
C THR A 313 1.35 -12.35 15.82
N LYS A 314 1.11 -11.72 16.96
CA LYS A 314 0.03 -12.11 17.90
C LYS A 314 -1.36 -12.00 17.27
N VAL A 315 -1.61 -10.96 16.47
CA VAL A 315 -2.88 -10.80 15.75
C VAL A 315 -3.03 -11.88 14.67
N GLU A 316 -2.00 -12.08 13.83
CA GLU A 316 -2.00 -13.12 12.78
C GLU A 316 -2.35 -14.50 13.34
N LEU A 317 -1.61 -14.98 14.34
CA LEU A 317 -1.80 -16.32 14.89
C LEU A 317 -3.14 -16.46 15.61
N ASN A 318 -3.50 -15.51 16.48
CA ASN A 318 -4.74 -15.60 17.25
C ASN A 318 -6.00 -15.45 16.38
N THR A 319 -5.94 -14.68 15.29
CA THR A 319 -7.10 -14.56 14.37
C THR A 319 -7.32 -15.88 13.63
N THR A 320 -6.27 -16.52 13.11
CA THR A 320 -6.38 -17.84 12.46
C THR A 320 -6.84 -18.92 13.44
N GLN A 321 -6.29 -18.97 14.66
CA GLN A 321 -6.70 -19.96 15.67
C GLN A 321 -8.16 -19.78 16.08
N ARG A 322 -8.63 -18.55 16.34
CA ARG A 322 -10.04 -18.28 16.68
C ARG A 322 -11.00 -18.64 15.56
N LEU A 323 -10.56 -18.55 14.31
CA LEU A 323 -11.33 -18.95 13.15
C LEU A 323 -11.40 -20.49 13.03
N VAL A 324 -10.29 -21.20 13.22
CA VAL A 324 -10.30 -22.68 13.28
C VAL A 324 -11.22 -23.17 14.40
N GLN A 325 -11.10 -22.59 15.61
CA GLN A 325 -11.97 -22.87 16.76
C GLN A 325 -13.46 -22.67 16.44
N GLU A 326 -13.81 -21.59 15.74
CA GLU A 326 -15.19 -21.31 15.32
C GLU A 326 -15.77 -22.35 14.37
N ILE A 327 -14.94 -22.85 13.45
CA ILE A 327 -15.37 -23.78 12.40
C ILE A 327 -15.44 -25.23 12.91
N THR A 328 -14.48 -25.65 13.74
CA THR A 328 -14.29 -27.07 14.13
C THR A 328 -14.70 -27.37 15.57
N GLY A 329 -14.89 -26.35 16.41
CA GLY A 329 -15.01 -26.51 17.86
C GLY A 329 -13.70 -26.88 18.57
N HIS A 330 -12.58 -26.91 17.85
CA HIS A 330 -11.27 -27.37 18.34
C HIS A 330 -10.19 -26.33 18.02
N SER A 331 -9.25 -26.16 18.94
CA SER A 331 -8.06 -25.33 18.75
C SER A 331 -7.03 -26.04 17.86
N THR A 332 -5.91 -25.38 17.65
CA THR A 332 -4.67 -26.03 17.20
C THR A 332 -3.48 -25.44 17.94
N VAL A 333 -2.51 -26.31 18.27
CA VAL A 333 -1.17 -25.93 18.73
C VAL A 333 -0.13 -26.06 17.63
N LEU A 334 -0.45 -26.64 16.46
CA LEU A 334 0.53 -26.77 15.38
C LEU A 334 0.71 -25.44 14.65
N PHE A 335 1.95 -25.08 14.36
CA PHE A 335 2.32 -23.88 13.60
C PHE A 335 3.43 -24.21 12.59
N ARG A 336 3.39 -23.52 11.46
CA ARG A 336 4.48 -23.44 10.49
C ARG A 336 4.52 -21.99 9.97
N PRO A 337 5.64 -21.26 10.09
CA PRO A 337 5.74 -19.89 9.61
C PRO A 337 5.78 -19.88 8.07
N PRO A 338 5.17 -18.88 7.43
CA PRO A 338 5.46 -18.55 6.05
C PRO A 338 6.95 -18.34 5.82
N TYR A 339 7.46 -18.86 4.70
CA TYR A 339 8.85 -18.77 4.20
C TYR A 339 9.94 -19.51 5.01
N GLU A 340 9.82 -19.66 6.33
CA GLU A 340 10.91 -20.13 7.22
C GLU A 340 10.66 -21.55 7.79
N ALA A 341 10.48 -22.56 6.93
CA ALA A 341 10.01 -23.89 7.32
C ALA A 341 11.09 -24.98 7.52
N ASP A 342 12.39 -24.70 7.28
CA ASP A 342 13.47 -25.70 7.39
C ASP A 342 13.62 -26.26 8.82
N ALA A 343 13.88 -27.56 8.93
CA ALA A 343 14.18 -28.24 10.19
C ALA A 343 15.64 -28.06 10.70
N ASN A 344 16.42 -27.19 10.06
CA ASN A 344 17.79 -26.81 10.44
C ASN A 344 17.99 -25.26 10.39
N PRO A 345 17.15 -24.46 11.08
CA PRO A 345 17.29 -23.00 11.10
C PRO A 345 18.68 -22.54 11.56
N ASP A 346 19.45 -21.89 10.68
CA ASP A 346 20.86 -21.53 10.96
C ASP A 346 21.04 -20.07 11.38
N SER A 347 19.99 -19.26 11.29
CA SER A 347 20.02 -17.83 11.58
C SER A 347 19.06 -17.38 12.69
N SER A 348 19.41 -16.28 13.35
CA SER A 348 18.52 -15.58 14.30
C SER A 348 17.17 -15.17 13.69
N ASN A 349 17.07 -15.02 12.36
CA ASN A 349 15.83 -14.66 11.68
C ASN A 349 14.88 -15.87 11.54
N GLU A 350 15.40 -17.08 11.33
CA GLU A 350 14.58 -18.31 11.27
C GLU A 350 14.15 -18.78 12.66
N ILE A 351 14.99 -18.59 13.69
CA ILE A 351 14.66 -18.93 15.09
C ILE A 351 13.56 -18.02 15.68
N LEU A 352 13.52 -16.75 15.28
CA LEU A 352 12.61 -15.75 15.86
C LEU A 352 11.11 -16.05 15.65
N PRO A 353 10.63 -16.51 14.47
CA PRO A 353 9.28 -17.07 14.30
C PRO A 353 8.95 -18.21 15.26
N ILE A 354 9.89 -19.15 15.45
CA ILE A 354 9.72 -20.33 16.31
C ILE A 354 9.53 -19.88 17.76
N LEU A 355 10.42 -19.02 18.28
CA LEU A 355 10.32 -18.45 19.63
C LEU A 355 9.01 -17.70 19.86
N ARG A 356 8.58 -16.87 18.91
CA ARG A 356 7.33 -16.09 19.05
C ARG A 356 6.10 -16.99 19.09
N ALA A 357 6.07 -18.06 18.30
CA ALA A 357 4.99 -19.03 18.28
C ALA A 357 5.00 -19.92 19.53
N GLN A 358 6.17 -20.39 19.96
CA GLN A 358 6.36 -21.18 21.19
C GLN A 358 5.92 -20.40 22.43
N ASN A 359 6.26 -19.11 22.52
CA ASN A 359 5.78 -18.20 23.58
C ASN A 359 4.26 -17.91 23.52
N MET A 360 3.55 -18.44 22.51
CA MET A 360 2.08 -18.47 22.41
C MET A 360 1.51 -19.90 22.48
N ASN A 361 2.30 -20.86 23.00
CA ASN A 361 1.99 -22.28 23.12
C ASN A 361 1.78 -23.03 21.80
N TYR A 362 2.44 -22.60 20.72
CA TYR A 362 2.50 -23.38 19.48
C TYR A 362 3.74 -24.28 19.42
N THR A 363 3.54 -25.45 18.83
CA THR A 363 4.55 -26.41 18.37
C THR A 363 4.91 -26.11 16.92
N MET A 364 6.19 -25.89 16.64
CA MET A 364 6.69 -25.66 15.28
C MET A 364 6.89 -26.99 14.54
N VAL A 365 6.21 -27.15 13.41
CA VAL A 365 6.37 -28.28 12.49
C VAL A 365 7.15 -27.83 11.27
N ALA A 366 8.43 -28.20 11.22
CA ALA A 366 9.31 -27.91 10.10
C ALA A 366 9.16 -28.97 8.99
N GLU A 367 10.08 -28.96 8.03
CA GLU A 367 10.17 -29.94 6.95
C GLU A 367 11.64 -30.13 6.50
N LYS A 368 11.91 -31.23 5.77
CA LYS A 368 13.17 -31.55 5.08
C LYS A 368 12.95 -32.12 3.67
N VAL A 369 11.73 -32.06 3.17
CA VAL A 369 11.28 -32.61 1.89
C VAL A 369 10.28 -31.65 1.25
N ASP A 370 10.77 -30.49 0.79
CA ASP A 370 10.07 -29.58 -0.12
C ASP A 370 10.34 -29.97 -1.60
N PRO A 371 9.32 -30.36 -2.37
CA PRO A 371 9.42 -30.56 -3.82
C PRO A 371 9.47 -29.24 -4.62
N GLU A 372 9.32 -28.10 -3.95
CA GLU A 372 9.10 -26.76 -4.49
C GLU A 372 7.86 -26.72 -5.42
N ASP A 373 6.77 -27.41 -5.06
CA ASP A 373 5.57 -27.49 -5.90
C ASP A 373 4.90 -26.11 -6.08
N TRP A 374 5.16 -25.18 -5.16
CA TRP A 374 4.83 -23.77 -5.27
C TRP A 374 5.37 -23.11 -6.55
N ALA A 375 6.56 -23.52 -7.01
CA ALA A 375 7.23 -23.04 -8.23
C ALA A 375 6.70 -23.68 -9.54
N THR A 376 5.64 -24.48 -9.46
CA THR A 376 4.98 -25.22 -10.56
C THR A 376 5.90 -26.06 -11.46
N PRO A 377 6.80 -26.90 -10.92
CA PRO A 377 7.54 -27.88 -11.70
C PRO A 377 6.59 -28.91 -12.35
N SER A 378 7.07 -29.61 -13.38
CA SER A 378 6.28 -30.70 -13.99
C SER A 378 6.03 -31.85 -13.00
N THR A 379 4.88 -32.52 -13.13
CA THR A 379 4.42 -33.62 -12.28
C THR A 379 5.51 -34.69 -12.02
N ASN A 380 6.26 -35.11 -13.04
CA ASN A 380 7.34 -36.10 -12.90
C ASN A 380 8.53 -35.60 -12.05
N GLU A 381 8.90 -34.32 -12.16
CA GLU A 381 9.99 -33.74 -11.37
C GLU A 381 9.55 -33.51 -9.93
N LEU A 382 8.29 -33.10 -9.69
CA LEU A 382 7.69 -32.99 -8.36
C LEU A 382 7.72 -34.35 -7.63
N VAL A 383 7.24 -35.42 -8.28
CA VAL A 383 7.31 -36.80 -7.75
C VAL A 383 8.75 -37.17 -7.38
N LYS A 384 9.71 -36.90 -8.25
CA LYS A 384 11.13 -37.21 -8.03
C LYS A 384 11.73 -36.43 -6.84
N ARG A 385 11.37 -35.16 -6.69
CA ARG A 385 11.83 -34.31 -5.58
C ARG A 385 11.21 -34.70 -4.24
N ALA A 386 9.94 -35.13 -4.22
CA ALA A 386 9.31 -35.67 -3.02
C ALA A 386 9.90 -37.03 -2.59
N LEU A 387 10.17 -37.93 -3.53
CA LEU A 387 10.59 -39.30 -3.21
C LEU A 387 12.09 -39.44 -2.89
N ASN A 388 12.97 -38.70 -3.56
CA ASN A 388 14.41 -38.88 -3.41
C ASN A 388 14.95 -38.62 -1.98
N PRO A 389 14.58 -37.52 -1.28
CA PRO A 389 15.04 -37.28 0.09
C PRO A 389 14.54 -38.35 1.06
N VAL A 390 13.27 -38.76 0.93
CA VAL A 390 12.64 -39.82 1.72
C VAL A 390 13.36 -41.17 1.55
N TYR A 391 13.79 -41.51 0.33
CA TYR A 391 14.52 -42.75 0.06
C TYR A 391 15.99 -42.75 0.52
N LYS A 392 16.60 -41.58 0.68
CA LYS A 392 17.91 -41.44 1.32
C LYS A 392 17.83 -41.33 2.85
N GLY A 393 16.64 -41.12 3.42
CA GLY A 393 16.45 -40.84 4.84
C GLY A 393 16.83 -39.42 5.25
N GLU A 394 16.78 -38.47 4.30
CA GLU A 394 17.05 -37.04 4.56
C GLU A 394 15.90 -36.38 5.35
N GLY A 395 14.66 -36.83 5.15
CA GLY A 395 13.46 -36.37 5.83
C GLY A 395 12.26 -37.32 5.73
N ASN A 396 11.20 -37.03 6.48
CA ASN A 396 9.97 -37.80 6.61
C ASN A 396 8.69 -36.96 6.70
N ILE A 397 8.76 -35.63 6.88
CA ILE A 397 7.63 -34.73 6.66
C ILE A 397 7.74 -34.16 5.24
N ILE A 398 6.75 -34.46 4.39
CA ILE A 398 6.69 -33.95 3.02
C ILE A 398 5.82 -32.69 3.00
N LEU A 399 6.40 -31.57 2.56
CA LEU A 399 5.67 -30.34 2.28
C LEU A 399 5.10 -30.38 0.86
N LEU A 400 3.85 -29.95 0.72
CA LEU A 400 3.15 -29.68 -0.55
C LEU A 400 2.27 -28.44 -0.32
N HIS A 401 1.71 -27.85 -1.38
CA HIS A 401 0.80 -26.70 -1.26
C HIS A 401 -0.58 -27.04 -1.85
N ASP A 402 -1.65 -26.78 -1.10
CA ASP A 402 -3.03 -26.92 -1.59
C ASP A 402 -3.65 -25.58 -2.03
N ALA A 403 -2.96 -24.45 -1.85
CA ALA A 403 -3.31 -23.16 -2.42
C ALA A 403 -2.07 -22.37 -2.93
N GLY A 404 -2.11 -21.03 -2.89
CA GLY A 404 -0.97 -20.18 -3.30
C GLY A 404 -0.73 -20.03 -4.81
N GLY A 405 -1.50 -20.70 -5.67
CA GLY A 405 -1.31 -20.64 -7.12
C GLY A 405 -2.00 -21.74 -7.90
N ASN A 406 -1.40 -22.18 -9.00
CA ASN A 406 -1.87 -23.35 -9.75
C ASN A 406 -1.24 -24.62 -9.16
N ARG A 407 -2.07 -25.49 -8.54
CA ARG A 407 -1.64 -26.76 -7.93
C ARG A 407 -2.05 -28.01 -8.72
N THR A 408 -2.36 -27.86 -10.01
CA THR A 408 -2.73 -28.99 -10.88
C THR A 408 -1.67 -30.10 -10.86
N HIS A 409 -0.37 -29.78 -10.97
CA HIS A 409 0.68 -30.79 -10.91
C HIS A 409 0.86 -31.42 -9.51
N THR A 410 0.54 -30.69 -8.43
CA THR A 410 0.52 -31.23 -7.06
C THR A 410 -0.55 -32.31 -6.92
N VAL A 411 -1.78 -32.02 -7.40
CA VAL A 411 -2.91 -32.96 -7.42
C VAL A 411 -2.59 -34.19 -8.27
N GLU A 412 -1.98 -34.02 -9.44
CA GLU A 412 -1.57 -35.14 -10.30
C GLU A 412 -0.43 -35.98 -9.70
N ALA A 413 0.53 -35.36 -8.99
CA ALA A 413 1.69 -36.04 -8.43
C ALA A 413 1.35 -36.82 -7.15
N LEU A 414 0.46 -36.30 -6.31
CA LEU A 414 0.05 -36.87 -5.03
C LEU A 414 -0.30 -38.39 -5.09
N PRO A 415 -1.17 -38.89 -6.00
CA PRO A 415 -1.47 -40.32 -6.08
C PRO A 415 -0.27 -41.17 -6.54
N ILE A 416 0.65 -40.59 -7.31
CA ILE A 416 1.88 -41.26 -7.75
C ILE A 416 2.85 -41.41 -6.55
N ILE A 417 3.06 -40.33 -5.80
CA ILE A 417 3.87 -40.30 -4.57
C ILE A 417 3.33 -41.32 -3.56
N ILE A 418 2.02 -41.29 -3.28
CA ILE A 418 1.37 -42.22 -2.35
C ILE A 418 1.58 -43.68 -2.77
N LYS A 419 1.36 -43.98 -4.06
CA LYS A 419 1.48 -45.34 -4.61
C LYS A 419 2.90 -45.87 -4.52
N ASP A 420 3.91 -45.06 -4.85
CA ASP A 420 5.30 -45.51 -4.84
C ASP A 420 5.88 -45.62 -3.42
N LEU A 421 5.50 -44.72 -2.50
CA LEU A 421 5.83 -44.86 -1.07
C LEU A 421 5.23 -46.13 -0.46
N LYS A 422 3.93 -46.41 -0.68
CA LYS A 422 3.29 -47.67 -0.23
C LYS A 422 4.01 -48.90 -0.81
N LYS A 423 4.34 -48.88 -2.11
CA LYS A 423 5.07 -49.96 -2.80
C LYS A 423 6.46 -50.20 -2.21
N HIS A 424 7.17 -49.16 -1.78
CA HIS A 424 8.47 -49.26 -1.12
C HIS A 424 8.39 -49.52 0.41
N GLY A 425 7.19 -49.82 0.93
CA GLY A 425 6.97 -50.23 2.31
C GLY A 425 6.91 -49.08 3.31
N TYR A 426 6.57 -47.87 2.89
CA TYR A 426 6.32 -46.74 3.78
C TYR A 426 4.87 -46.72 4.27
N SER A 427 4.69 -46.49 5.56
CA SER A 427 3.38 -46.23 6.19
C SER A 427 3.18 -44.73 6.39
N PHE A 428 1.97 -44.24 6.12
CA PHE A 428 1.59 -42.86 6.39
C PHE A 428 1.13 -42.73 7.84
N VAL A 429 1.66 -41.72 8.54
CA VAL A 429 1.36 -41.39 9.94
C VAL A 429 1.03 -39.89 10.05
N THR A 430 0.58 -39.46 11.21
CA THR A 430 0.26 -38.05 11.52
C THR A 430 1.39 -37.32 12.25
N ILE A 431 1.26 -36.01 12.48
CA ILE A 431 2.17 -35.26 13.36
C ILE A 431 1.99 -35.72 14.81
N SER A 432 0.75 -35.96 15.25
CA SER A 432 0.44 -36.54 16.57
C SER A 432 1.10 -37.91 16.79
N ASP A 433 1.10 -38.80 15.80
CA ASP A 433 1.82 -40.09 15.85
C ASP A 433 3.34 -39.90 16.07
N LEU A 434 3.96 -38.96 15.35
CA LEU A 434 5.38 -38.63 15.51
C LEU A 434 5.69 -38.01 16.89
N MET A 435 4.78 -37.19 17.41
CA MET A 435 4.88 -36.61 18.76
C MET A 435 4.56 -37.61 19.87
N ASN A 436 4.06 -38.81 19.54
CA ASN A 436 3.52 -39.79 20.50
C ASN A 436 2.42 -39.18 21.38
N LYS A 437 1.47 -38.49 20.74
CA LYS A 437 0.30 -37.83 21.33
C LYS A 437 -0.98 -38.28 20.64
N GLU A 438 -2.11 -38.10 21.31
CA GLU A 438 -3.43 -38.18 20.67
C GLU A 438 -3.73 -36.91 19.85
N ARG A 439 -4.60 -37.03 18.85
CA ARG A 439 -5.03 -35.89 18.01
C ARG A 439 -5.61 -34.74 18.83
N ASP A 440 -6.37 -35.05 19.87
CA ASP A 440 -7.01 -34.04 20.73
C ASP A 440 -5.99 -33.34 21.67
N GLU A 441 -4.75 -33.82 21.80
CA GLU A 441 -3.71 -33.08 22.53
C GLU A 441 -3.06 -31.97 21.68
N ILE A 442 -3.05 -32.13 20.36
CA ILE A 442 -2.55 -31.11 19.41
C ILE A 442 -3.68 -30.23 18.85
N MET A 443 -4.92 -30.73 18.86
CA MET A 443 -6.13 -30.03 18.46
C MET A 443 -7.18 -30.09 19.59
N PRO A 444 -6.90 -29.51 20.77
CA PRO A 444 -7.79 -29.66 21.93
C PRO A 444 -9.16 -29.02 21.70
N PRO A 445 -10.24 -29.60 22.25
CA PRO A 445 -11.55 -28.97 22.23
C PRO A 445 -11.48 -27.58 22.86
N VAL A 446 -12.29 -26.66 22.35
CA VAL A 446 -12.37 -25.30 22.90
C VAL A 446 -12.82 -25.36 24.36
N SER A 447 -12.13 -24.63 25.24
CA SER A 447 -12.49 -24.60 26.67
C SER A 447 -13.89 -24.00 26.89
N SER A 448 -14.56 -24.35 27.99
CA SER A 448 -15.91 -23.86 28.28
C SER A 448 -16.04 -22.33 28.41
N GLU A 449 -14.93 -21.62 28.68
CA GLU A 449 -14.86 -20.16 28.56
C GLU A 449 -14.78 -19.72 27.10
N GLY A 450 -13.99 -20.43 26.28
CA GLY A 450 -13.87 -20.20 24.83
C GLY A 450 -15.16 -20.47 24.06
N GLU A 451 -15.96 -21.46 24.48
CA GLU A 451 -17.25 -21.81 23.86
C GLU A 451 -18.20 -20.61 23.80
N GLN A 452 -18.22 -19.79 24.86
CA GLN A 452 -19.03 -18.56 24.95
C GLN A 452 -18.67 -17.55 23.85
N TYR A 453 -17.41 -17.55 23.39
CA TYR A 453 -16.92 -16.68 22.33
C TYR A 453 -17.09 -17.28 20.92
N LEU A 454 -17.44 -18.55 20.75
CA LEU A 454 -17.58 -19.15 19.42
C LEU A 454 -18.69 -18.49 18.60
N LEU A 455 -19.86 -18.25 19.21
CA LEU A 455 -20.97 -17.56 18.54
C LEU A 455 -20.61 -16.10 18.18
N TYR A 456 -19.85 -15.42 19.05
CA TYR A 456 -19.35 -14.08 18.80
C TYR A 456 -18.32 -14.06 17.66
N ASN A 457 -17.32 -14.95 17.70
CA ASN A 457 -16.33 -15.12 16.64
C ASN A 457 -17.02 -15.40 15.30
N LYS A 458 -18.02 -16.31 15.26
CA LYS A 458 -18.82 -16.63 14.07
C LYS A 458 -19.50 -15.39 13.50
N ALA A 459 -20.16 -14.61 14.34
CA ALA A 459 -20.81 -13.37 13.94
C ALA A 459 -19.81 -12.34 13.39
N VAL A 460 -18.64 -12.19 14.03
CA VAL A 460 -17.57 -11.27 13.59
C VAL A 460 -16.96 -11.72 12.25
N PHE A 461 -16.55 -12.98 12.11
CA PHE A 461 -15.91 -13.49 10.90
C PHE A 461 -16.89 -13.54 9.71
N SER A 462 -18.13 -13.96 9.94
CA SER A 462 -19.19 -13.92 8.92
C SER A 462 -19.50 -12.48 8.53
N GLY A 463 -19.69 -11.57 9.50
CA GLY A 463 -19.97 -10.16 9.26
C GLY A 463 -18.86 -9.45 8.48
N ALA A 464 -17.59 -9.71 8.82
CA ALA A 464 -16.44 -9.19 8.09
C ALA A 464 -16.37 -9.74 6.65
N GLY A 465 -16.68 -11.02 6.45
CA GLY A 465 -16.79 -11.65 5.14
C GLY A 465 -17.88 -10.98 4.28
N TYR A 466 -19.10 -10.91 4.79
CA TYR A 466 -20.22 -10.23 4.10
C TYR A 466 -19.90 -8.76 3.81
N PHE A 467 -19.31 -8.03 4.75
CA PHE A 467 -18.91 -6.63 4.54
C PHE A 467 -17.90 -6.50 3.39
N LYS A 468 -16.87 -7.35 3.34
CA LYS A 468 -15.90 -7.40 2.22
C LYS A 468 -16.61 -7.68 0.89
N HIS A 469 -17.49 -8.69 0.83
CA HIS A 469 -18.23 -9.01 -0.38
C HIS A 469 -19.15 -7.87 -0.85
N ILE A 470 -19.94 -7.28 0.05
CA ILE A 470 -20.82 -6.14 -0.24
C ILE A 470 -20.00 -4.96 -0.79
N LEU A 471 -18.88 -4.63 -0.13
CA LEU A 471 -17.99 -3.55 -0.54
C LEU A 471 -17.43 -3.79 -1.94
N THR A 472 -16.87 -4.97 -2.20
CA THR A 472 -16.34 -5.35 -3.52
C THR A 472 -17.43 -5.35 -4.61
N THR A 473 -18.65 -5.81 -4.30
CA THR A 473 -19.78 -5.75 -5.23
C THR A 473 -20.19 -4.30 -5.55
N ILE A 474 -20.24 -3.42 -4.55
CA ILE A 474 -20.50 -1.98 -4.76
C ILE A 474 -19.43 -1.36 -5.67
N PHE A 475 -18.15 -1.73 -5.52
CA PHE A 475 -17.08 -1.27 -6.41
C PHE A 475 -17.29 -1.70 -7.86
N TYR A 476 -17.57 -2.98 -8.11
CA TYR A 476 -17.81 -3.45 -9.48
C TYR A 476 -19.06 -2.82 -10.11
N ILE A 477 -20.13 -2.61 -9.34
CA ILE A 477 -21.32 -1.89 -9.80
C ILE A 477 -20.99 -0.43 -10.12
N ALA A 478 -20.25 0.29 -9.26
CA ALA A 478 -19.85 1.68 -9.49
C ALA A 478 -18.95 1.84 -10.72
N ILE A 479 -18.00 0.92 -10.93
CA ILE A 479 -17.16 0.87 -12.14
C ILE A 479 -18.03 0.61 -13.38
N GLY A 480 -18.90 -0.40 -13.36
CA GLY A 480 -19.80 -0.72 -14.46
C GLY A 480 -20.73 0.45 -14.84
N LEU A 481 -21.31 1.13 -13.85
CA LEU A 481 -22.13 2.33 -14.05
C LEU A 481 -21.32 3.50 -14.62
N GLY A 482 -20.07 3.68 -14.19
CA GLY A 482 -19.14 4.67 -14.74
C GLY A 482 -18.82 4.42 -16.22
N ILE A 483 -18.47 3.18 -16.56
CA ILE A 483 -18.22 2.75 -17.95
C ILE A 483 -19.48 2.92 -18.80
N PHE A 484 -20.64 2.51 -18.31
CA PHE A 484 -21.91 2.65 -19.00
C PHE A 484 -22.25 4.12 -19.28
N ARG A 485 -22.20 5.00 -18.27
CA ARG A 485 -22.42 6.45 -18.45
C ARG A 485 -21.44 7.03 -19.47
N PHE A 486 -20.17 6.62 -19.41
CA PHE A 486 -19.17 7.12 -20.34
C PHE A 486 -19.49 6.77 -21.80
N LEU A 487 -19.77 5.49 -22.09
CA LEU A 487 -20.15 5.04 -23.43
C LEU A 487 -21.46 5.68 -23.91
N PHE A 488 -22.43 5.83 -23.00
CA PHE A 488 -23.70 6.52 -23.25
C PHE A 488 -23.49 7.98 -23.68
N LEU A 489 -22.71 8.76 -22.91
CA LEU A 489 -22.43 10.16 -23.21
C LEU A 489 -21.68 10.30 -24.54
N ILE A 490 -20.66 9.47 -24.81
CA ILE A 490 -19.95 9.48 -26.10
C ILE A 490 -20.91 9.21 -27.26
N TYR A 491 -21.74 8.16 -27.17
CA TYR A 491 -22.64 7.77 -28.25
C TYR A 491 -23.64 8.88 -28.60
N PHE A 492 -24.31 9.44 -27.60
CA PHE A 492 -25.29 10.50 -27.83
C PHE A 492 -24.63 11.84 -28.24
N ALA A 493 -23.48 12.20 -27.67
CA ALA A 493 -22.74 13.39 -28.07
C ALA A 493 -22.25 13.32 -29.54
N TRP A 494 -21.77 12.15 -29.98
CA TRP A 494 -21.39 11.89 -31.36
C TRP A 494 -22.59 11.92 -32.32
N LYS A 495 -23.72 11.30 -31.90
CA LYS A 495 -24.97 11.30 -32.68
C LYS A 495 -25.48 12.73 -32.87
N GLN A 496 -25.43 13.56 -31.83
CA GLN A 496 -25.75 14.98 -31.87
C GLN A 496 -24.84 15.73 -32.85
N LYS A 497 -23.50 15.62 -32.72
CA LYS A 497 -22.57 16.33 -33.63
C LYS A 497 -22.79 15.94 -35.10
N ARG A 498 -23.05 14.65 -35.40
CA ARG A 498 -23.42 14.21 -36.76
C ARG A 498 -24.71 14.86 -37.27
N LYS A 499 -25.74 14.91 -36.43
CA LYS A 499 -27.04 15.52 -36.75
C LYS A 499 -26.91 17.03 -37.00
N THR A 500 -26.11 17.74 -36.19
CA THR A 500 -25.85 19.17 -36.36
C THR A 500 -25.05 19.46 -37.64
N LEU A 501 -24.01 18.67 -37.94
CA LEU A 501 -23.27 18.77 -39.21
C LEU A 501 -24.15 18.53 -40.44
N SER A 502 -25.18 17.70 -40.35
CA SER A 502 -26.16 17.47 -41.43
C SER A 502 -27.25 18.55 -41.57
N ARG A 503 -27.29 19.55 -40.68
CA ARG A 503 -28.36 20.57 -40.62
C ARG A 503 -27.84 21.97 -40.93
N THR A 504 -27.88 22.34 -42.21
CA THR A 504 -27.78 23.74 -42.66
C THR A 504 -29.07 24.50 -42.33
N ILE A 505 -29.18 25.02 -41.10
CA ILE A 505 -30.26 25.95 -40.73
C ILE A 505 -29.94 27.35 -41.28
N HIS A 506 -30.32 27.57 -42.54
CA HIS A 506 -30.48 28.90 -43.12
C HIS A 506 -31.85 29.46 -42.71
N SER A 507 -31.92 30.03 -41.51
CA SER A 507 -33.16 30.62 -41.02
C SER A 507 -33.16 32.13 -41.22
N SER A 508 -34.24 32.65 -41.81
CA SER A 508 -34.56 34.08 -41.82
C SER A 508 -35.30 34.54 -40.56
N TYR A 509 -35.49 33.66 -39.57
CA TYR A 509 -36.18 33.96 -38.32
C TYR A 509 -35.33 34.89 -37.43
N GLN A 510 -35.59 36.19 -37.54
CA GLN A 510 -35.01 37.24 -36.70
C GLN A 510 -36.11 38.08 -36.01
N PRO A 511 -36.82 37.53 -35.01
CA PRO A 511 -37.77 38.29 -34.20
C PRO A 511 -37.06 39.41 -33.40
N PHE A 512 -37.83 40.38 -32.91
CA PHE A 512 -37.30 41.34 -31.93
C PHE A 512 -36.92 40.62 -30.62
N VAL A 513 -35.68 40.81 -30.17
CA VAL A 513 -35.12 40.15 -28.96
C VAL A 513 -34.96 41.14 -27.82
N SER A 514 -35.32 40.75 -26.60
CA SER A 514 -34.95 41.48 -25.39
C SER A 514 -33.81 40.76 -24.66
N ILE A 515 -32.73 41.47 -24.37
CA ILE A 515 -31.54 40.93 -23.70
C ILE A 515 -31.57 41.42 -22.26
N VAL A 516 -31.69 40.52 -21.29
CA VAL A 516 -31.89 40.87 -19.87
C VAL A 516 -30.64 40.52 -19.07
N ILE A 517 -30.13 41.52 -18.34
CA ILE A 517 -28.97 41.41 -17.45
C ILE A 517 -29.40 41.84 -16.04
N ALA A 518 -29.27 40.95 -15.05
CA ALA A 518 -29.30 41.35 -13.64
C ALA A 518 -27.88 41.74 -13.20
N ALA A 519 -27.74 42.93 -12.63
CA ALA A 519 -26.47 43.44 -12.13
C ALA A 519 -26.46 43.52 -10.61
N TYR A 520 -25.31 43.17 -10.01
CA TYR A 520 -24.87 43.56 -8.66
C TYR A 520 -24.69 45.09 -8.58
N ASN A 521 -23.62 45.71 -8.09
CA ASN A 521 -22.25 45.32 -7.68
C ASN A 521 -21.26 44.83 -8.77
N GLU A 522 -21.45 45.18 -10.04
CA GLU A 522 -20.69 44.73 -11.23
C GLU A 522 -19.88 45.84 -11.94
N GLU A 523 -19.43 46.89 -11.23
CA GLU A 523 -18.86 48.13 -11.80
C GLU A 523 -17.74 47.89 -12.85
N LYS A 524 -16.95 46.83 -12.67
CA LYS A 524 -15.75 46.53 -13.48
C LYS A 524 -16.02 45.78 -14.77
N VAL A 525 -17.18 45.13 -14.88
CA VAL A 525 -17.47 44.17 -15.96
C VAL A 525 -18.66 44.58 -16.82
N ILE A 526 -19.68 45.21 -16.22
CA ILE A 526 -20.96 45.48 -16.87
C ILE A 526 -20.83 46.23 -18.20
N ALA A 527 -19.93 47.23 -18.28
CA ALA A 527 -19.73 48.02 -19.49
C ALA A 527 -19.06 47.24 -20.64
N LYS A 528 -18.27 46.20 -20.34
CA LYS A 528 -17.64 45.34 -21.35
C LYS A 528 -18.65 44.32 -21.89
N THR A 529 -19.44 43.74 -20.99
CA THR A 529 -20.58 42.86 -21.28
C THR A 529 -21.57 43.53 -22.24
N ILE A 530 -22.04 44.75 -21.92
CA ILE A 530 -22.99 45.49 -22.77
C ILE A 530 -22.38 45.83 -24.14
N ARG A 531 -21.11 46.26 -24.21
CA ARG A 531 -20.46 46.50 -25.52
C ARG A 531 -20.44 45.24 -26.38
N SER A 532 -20.11 44.07 -25.84
CA SER A 532 -20.13 42.81 -26.60
C SER A 532 -21.50 42.42 -27.14
N ILE A 533 -22.58 42.86 -26.48
CA ILE A 533 -23.95 42.72 -27.00
C ILE A 533 -24.23 43.72 -28.13
N LEU A 534 -23.80 44.98 -27.96
CA LEU A 534 -23.98 46.02 -28.96
C LEU A 534 -23.18 45.74 -30.25
N ASP A 535 -22.04 45.05 -30.12
CA ASP A 535 -21.20 44.57 -31.23
C ASP A 535 -21.72 43.28 -31.90
N SER A 536 -22.91 42.79 -31.51
CA SER A 536 -23.53 41.60 -32.11
C SER A 536 -24.01 41.84 -33.55
N LYS A 537 -23.90 40.80 -34.37
CA LYS A 537 -24.43 40.74 -35.75
C LYS A 537 -25.94 40.52 -35.83
N TYR A 538 -26.65 40.49 -34.69
CA TYR A 538 -28.11 40.36 -34.65
C TYR A 538 -28.78 41.72 -34.91
N GLY A 539 -29.83 41.77 -35.74
CA GLY A 539 -30.46 43.03 -36.17
C GLY A 539 -31.17 43.79 -35.05
N GLU A 540 -32.41 43.39 -34.75
CA GLU A 540 -33.32 44.15 -33.91
C GLU A 540 -33.44 43.59 -32.49
N PHE A 541 -32.94 44.37 -31.53
CA PHE A 541 -32.93 43.99 -30.11
C PHE A 541 -32.91 45.21 -29.17
N GLU A 542 -33.31 44.98 -27.92
CA GLU A 542 -33.03 45.87 -26.78
C GLU A 542 -32.18 45.15 -25.72
N VAL A 543 -31.48 45.93 -24.89
CA VAL A 543 -30.78 45.48 -23.69
C VAL A 543 -31.45 46.11 -22.48
N ILE A 544 -31.93 45.30 -21.55
CA ILE A 544 -32.54 45.70 -20.28
C ILE A 544 -31.59 45.30 -19.16
N VAL A 545 -30.99 46.29 -18.51
CA VAL A 545 -30.11 46.11 -17.36
C VAL A 545 -30.90 46.45 -16.11
N VAL A 546 -31.09 45.45 -15.24
CA VAL A 546 -31.77 45.61 -13.94
C VAL A 546 -30.71 45.59 -12.84
N ASP A 547 -30.50 46.74 -12.21
CA ASP A 547 -29.63 46.92 -11.04
C ASP A 547 -30.42 46.56 -9.77
N ASP A 548 -29.98 45.49 -9.09
CA ASP A 548 -30.61 44.96 -7.87
C ASP A 548 -30.09 45.67 -6.61
N GLY A 549 -30.09 47.01 -6.61
CA GLY A 549 -29.69 47.81 -5.45
C GLY A 549 -28.18 47.84 -5.20
N SER A 550 -27.39 48.05 -6.26
CA SER A 550 -25.93 48.15 -6.22
C SER A 550 -25.40 49.10 -5.15
N THR A 551 -24.32 48.68 -4.48
CA THR A 551 -23.59 49.48 -3.49
C THR A 551 -22.26 50.02 -4.00
N ASP A 552 -21.82 49.61 -5.19
CA ASP A 552 -20.60 50.06 -5.87
C ASP A 552 -20.90 51.04 -7.03
N GLY A 553 -19.91 51.32 -7.89
CA GLY A 553 -20.05 52.20 -9.05
C GLY A 553 -20.96 51.73 -10.19
N THR A 554 -21.63 50.57 -10.12
CA THR A 554 -22.43 49.99 -11.25
C THR A 554 -23.45 50.97 -11.82
N SER A 555 -24.31 51.52 -10.97
CA SER A 555 -25.32 52.51 -11.37
C SER A 555 -24.68 53.74 -12.05
N LYS A 556 -23.54 54.21 -11.53
CA LYS A 556 -22.79 55.34 -12.11
C LYS A 556 -22.23 54.99 -13.50
N VAL A 557 -21.58 53.84 -13.65
CA VAL A 557 -21.06 53.35 -14.94
C VAL A 557 -22.17 53.24 -15.99
N MET A 558 -23.35 52.77 -15.60
CA MET A 558 -24.52 52.67 -16.48
C MET A 558 -25.02 54.04 -16.94
N GLN A 559 -25.16 55.00 -16.02
CA GLN A 559 -25.60 56.36 -16.32
C GLN A 559 -24.57 57.13 -17.16
N GLU A 560 -23.28 57.01 -16.86
CA GLU A 560 -22.21 57.71 -17.60
C GLU A 560 -21.99 57.11 -19.01
N THR A 561 -22.07 55.79 -19.16
CA THR A 561 -21.71 55.10 -20.42
C THR A 561 -22.89 54.90 -21.37
N PHE A 562 -24.10 54.66 -20.87
CA PHE A 562 -25.22 54.17 -21.69
C PHE A 562 -26.53 54.97 -21.59
N TYR A 563 -26.60 56.03 -20.78
CA TYR A 563 -27.83 56.83 -20.55
C TYR A 563 -28.59 57.26 -21.83
N LYS A 564 -27.88 57.57 -22.92
CA LYS A 564 -28.49 57.96 -24.22
C LYS A 564 -28.48 56.87 -25.29
N HIS A 565 -28.07 55.63 -24.97
CA HIS A 565 -27.93 54.60 -25.98
C HIS A 565 -29.31 54.02 -26.37
N PRO A 566 -29.77 54.14 -27.64
CA PRO A 566 -31.17 53.88 -28.00
C PRO A 566 -31.61 52.42 -27.79
N LYS A 567 -30.67 51.46 -27.83
CA LYS A 567 -30.94 50.05 -27.54
C LYS A 567 -30.83 49.68 -26.05
N VAL A 568 -30.38 50.54 -25.14
CA VAL A 568 -30.15 50.19 -23.72
C VAL A 568 -31.17 50.86 -22.81
N ARG A 569 -31.83 50.06 -21.96
CA ARG A 569 -32.73 50.49 -20.89
C ARG A 569 -32.13 50.10 -19.55
N PHE A 570 -31.98 51.07 -18.66
CA PHE A 570 -31.50 50.87 -17.30
C PHE A 570 -32.66 50.99 -16.30
N ILE A 571 -32.78 50.03 -15.39
CA ILE A 571 -33.84 49.95 -14.38
C ILE A 571 -33.16 49.69 -13.03
N GLN A 572 -33.48 50.49 -12.02
CA GLN A 572 -33.01 50.30 -10.65
C GLN A 572 -34.16 49.80 -9.77
N LYS A 573 -33.88 48.87 -8.87
CA LYS A 573 -34.82 48.37 -7.85
C LYS A 573 -34.10 48.21 -6.50
N GLU A 574 -34.87 48.05 -5.43
CA GLU A 574 -34.34 47.59 -4.14
C GLU A 574 -33.83 46.13 -4.26
N ASN A 575 -32.79 45.77 -3.50
CA ASN A 575 -32.18 44.44 -3.57
C ASN A 575 -33.19 43.34 -3.21
N GLY A 576 -33.46 42.44 -4.15
CA GLY A 576 -34.37 41.29 -3.97
C GLY A 576 -33.77 39.97 -4.43
N GLY A 577 -32.51 39.95 -4.83
CA GLY A 577 -31.85 38.77 -5.40
C GLY A 577 -31.97 38.67 -6.91
N LYS A 578 -31.12 37.81 -7.51
CA LYS A 578 -31.02 37.63 -8.95
C LYS A 578 -32.36 37.30 -9.62
N SER A 579 -33.13 36.35 -9.08
CA SER A 579 -34.45 35.99 -9.63
C SER A 579 -35.41 37.19 -9.65
N SER A 580 -35.46 37.99 -8.58
CA SER A 580 -36.28 39.21 -8.51
C SER A 580 -35.93 40.23 -9.60
N ALA A 581 -34.63 40.49 -9.80
CA ALA A 581 -34.14 41.39 -10.87
C ALA A 581 -34.40 40.83 -12.28
N MET A 582 -34.13 39.55 -12.52
CA MET A 582 -34.39 38.89 -13.80
C MET A 582 -35.89 38.86 -14.13
N ASN A 583 -36.75 38.61 -13.14
CA ASN A 583 -38.21 38.60 -13.30
C ASN A 583 -38.75 39.99 -13.69
N LEU A 584 -38.23 41.07 -13.09
CA LEU A 584 -38.55 42.44 -13.51
C LEU A 584 -38.12 42.68 -14.97
N GLY A 585 -36.91 42.24 -15.35
CA GLY A 585 -36.44 42.32 -16.74
C GLY A 585 -37.32 41.52 -17.72
N PHE A 586 -37.78 40.34 -17.33
CA PHE A 586 -38.73 39.51 -18.10
C PHE A 586 -40.09 40.19 -18.28
N GLN A 587 -40.63 40.83 -17.24
CA GLN A 587 -41.87 41.60 -17.35
C GLN A 587 -41.70 42.80 -18.29
N GLN A 588 -40.57 43.51 -18.18
CA GLN A 588 -40.27 44.73 -18.93
C GLN A 588 -39.79 44.52 -20.39
N SER A 589 -39.51 43.28 -20.78
CA SER A 589 -39.13 42.89 -22.14
C SER A 589 -40.24 43.12 -23.17
N ARG A 590 -39.88 43.53 -24.40
CA ARG A 590 -40.82 43.59 -25.54
C ARG A 590 -40.71 42.41 -26.50
N GLY A 591 -39.59 41.69 -26.53
CA GLY A 591 -39.35 40.58 -27.44
C GLY A 591 -40.16 39.32 -27.14
N GLU A 592 -40.47 38.54 -28.18
CA GLU A 592 -41.00 37.18 -28.03
C GLU A 592 -39.93 36.25 -27.45
N ILE A 593 -38.67 36.48 -27.83
CA ILE A 593 -37.50 35.76 -27.35
C ILE A 593 -36.71 36.66 -26.40
N ILE A 594 -36.36 36.12 -25.24
CA ILE A 594 -35.55 36.78 -24.22
C ILE A 594 -34.21 36.08 -24.13
N VAL A 595 -33.10 36.82 -24.22
CA VAL A 595 -31.75 36.29 -23.97
C VAL A 595 -31.31 36.77 -22.59
N THR A 596 -30.86 35.85 -21.73
CA THR A 596 -30.31 36.13 -20.40
C THR A 596 -28.79 36.04 -20.44
N LEU A 597 -28.12 37.04 -19.87
CA LEU A 597 -26.68 37.13 -19.80
C LEU A 597 -26.25 37.59 -18.40
N ASP A 598 -25.31 36.87 -17.77
CA ASP A 598 -24.68 37.32 -16.52
C ASP A 598 -23.80 38.55 -16.80
N ALA A 599 -23.80 39.52 -15.89
CA ALA A 599 -23.14 40.82 -16.06
C ALA A 599 -21.61 40.77 -16.26
N ASP A 600 -20.97 39.62 -16.04
CA ASP A 600 -19.53 39.36 -16.21
C ASP A 600 -19.16 38.61 -17.50
N THR A 601 -20.11 38.42 -18.41
CA THR A 601 -19.96 37.48 -19.53
C THR A 601 -19.94 38.19 -20.89
N ILE A 602 -18.90 37.93 -21.69
CA ILE A 602 -18.71 38.47 -23.04
C ILE A 602 -19.20 37.45 -24.07
N ILE A 603 -20.02 37.85 -25.03
CA ILE A 603 -20.55 36.94 -26.06
C ILE A 603 -19.81 37.07 -27.39
N ALA A 604 -19.80 35.99 -28.19
CA ALA A 604 -19.39 36.06 -29.59
C ALA A 604 -20.43 36.81 -30.44
N GLN A 605 -19.98 37.50 -31.50
CA GLN A 605 -20.81 38.40 -32.31
C GLN A 605 -22.05 37.73 -32.91
N ASP A 606 -21.97 36.43 -33.23
CA ASP A 606 -23.02 35.61 -33.83
C ASP A 606 -23.83 34.79 -32.82
N ALA A 607 -23.46 34.79 -31.53
CA ALA A 607 -24.06 33.92 -30.51
C ALA A 607 -25.57 34.11 -30.36
N ILE A 608 -26.07 35.35 -30.43
CA ILE A 608 -27.51 35.66 -30.38
C ILE A 608 -28.22 35.06 -31.60
N SER A 609 -27.71 35.32 -32.82
CA SER A 609 -28.26 34.79 -34.07
C SER A 609 -28.32 33.26 -34.08
N LEU A 610 -27.25 32.61 -33.59
CA LEU A 610 -27.14 31.16 -33.51
C LEU A 610 -28.11 30.53 -32.51
N MET A 611 -28.44 31.20 -31.40
CA MET A 611 -29.47 30.73 -30.47
C MET A 611 -30.89 30.98 -30.98
N VAL A 612 -31.16 32.20 -31.48
CA VAL A 612 -32.54 32.65 -31.77
C VAL A 612 -33.18 31.86 -32.91
N ARG A 613 -32.40 31.43 -33.92
CA ARG A 613 -32.89 30.60 -35.04
C ARG A 613 -33.62 29.31 -34.61
N HIS A 614 -33.30 28.73 -33.44
CA HIS A 614 -33.94 27.50 -32.98
C HIS A 614 -35.40 27.70 -32.56
N PHE A 615 -35.82 28.94 -32.27
CA PHE A 615 -37.19 29.27 -31.91
C PHE A 615 -38.15 29.36 -33.11
N GLU A 616 -37.65 29.15 -34.33
CA GLU A 616 -38.48 28.81 -35.50
C GLU A 616 -39.31 27.53 -35.23
N ASP A 617 -38.73 26.55 -34.51
CA ASP A 617 -39.49 25.43 -33.94
C ASP A 617 -40.29 25.91 -32.72
N GLN A 618 -41.62 25.99 -32.88
CA GLN A 618 -42.56 26.44 -31.85
C GLN A 618 -42.53 25.59 -30.57
N ASN A 619 -42.01 24.35 -30.62
CA ASN A 619 -41.87 23.47 -29.45
C ASN A 619 -40.63 23.82 -28.61
N VAL A 620 -39.67 24.58 -29.15
CA VAL A 620 -38.50 25.05 -28.42
C VAL A 620 -38.92 26.19 -27.50
N ALA A 621 -38.74 25.95 -26.20
CA ALA A 621 -39.00 26.91 -25.13
C ALA A 621 -37.71 27.56 -24.58
N ALA A 622 -36.56 26.86 -24.69
CA ALA A 622 -35.26 27.41 -24.30
C ALA A 622 -34.09 26.87 -25.13
N VAL A 623 -33.02 27.64 -25.21
CA VAL A 623 -31.75 27.30 -25.87
C VAL A 623 -30.59 27.63 -24.94
N SER A 624 -29.72 26.65 -24.67
CA SER A 624 -28.44 26.84 -23.97
C SER A 624 -27.36 27.22 -24.97
N GLY A 625 -26.64 28.31 -24.72
CA GLY A 625 -25.36 28.58 -25.39
C GLY A 625 -24.21 27.78 -24.78
N ASN A 626 -23.00 28.03 -25.31
CA ASN A 626 -21.76 27.37 -24.92
C ASN A 626 -20.90 28.29 -24.03
N VAL A 627 -20.93 28.03 -22.71
CA VAL A 627 -20.15 28.78 -21.72
C VAL A 627 -18.69 28.31 -21.72
N LYS A 628 -17.76 29.25 -21.89
CA LYS A 628 -16.30 29.06 -21.86
C LYS A 628 -15.68 29.88 -20.72
N VAL A 629 -14.58 29.38 -20.15
CA VAL A 629 -13.78 30.15 -19.18
C VAL A 629 -12.98 31.22 -19.93
N GLY A 630 -13.23 32.50 -19.60
CA GLY A 630 -12.64 33.65 -20.28
C GLY A 630 -11.35 34.21 -19.67
N ASN A 631 -11.00 33.80 -18.45
CA ASN A 631 -9.81 34.24 -17.71
C ASN A 631 -8.88 33.06 -17.39
N ARG A 632 -8.40 32.34 -18.41
CA ARG A 632 -7.54 31.14 -18.29
C ARG A 632 -6.09 31.49 -17.86
N ARG A 633 -5.93 32.14 -16.70
CA ARG A 633 -4.68 32.77 -16.22
C ARG A 633 -3.86 31.93 -15.24
N ASN A 634 -4.46 30.91 -14.62
CA ASN A 634 -3.80 30.06 -13.62
C ASN A 634 -4.31 28.61 -13.63
N LEU A 635 -3.64 27.71 -12.91
CA LEU A 635 -4.00 26.28 -12.86
C LEU A 635 -5.45 26.02 -12.42
N LEU A 636 -6.01 26.84 -11.52
CA LEU A 636 -7.39 26.68 -11.05
C LEU A 636 -8.42 27.04 -12.14
N THR A 637 -8.16 28.11 -12.91
CA THR A 637 -8.98 28.47 -14.08
C THR A 637 -8.79 27.48 -15.24
N THR A 638 -7.60 26.89 -15.39
CA THR A 638 -7.34 25.79 -16.34
C THR A 638 -8.13 24.52 -15.99
N TRP A 639 -8.19 24.14 -14.71
CA TRP A 639 -9.03 23.01 -14.26
C TRP A 639 -10.53 23.27 -14.46
N GLN A 640 -11.01 24.49 -14.20
CA GLN A 640 -12.40 24.86 -14.49
C GLN A 640 -12.70 24.83 -15.99
N HIS A 641 -11.74 25.19 -16.85
CA HIS A 641 -11.87 25.05 -18.29
C HIS A 641 -12.00 23.59 -18.73
N VAL A 642 -11.20 22.68 -18.16
CA VAL A 642 -11.34 21.23 -18.38
C VAL A 642 -12.72 20.76 -17.90
N GLU A 643 -13.15 21.15 -16.70
CA GLU A 643 -14.48 20.82 -16.14
C GLU A 643 -15.64 21.27 -17.05
N TYR A 644 -15.57 22.49 -17.62
CA TYR A 644 -16.60 23.02 -18.50
C TYR A 644 -16.72 22.20 -19.80
N ILE A 645 -15.60 21.80 -20.40
CA ILE A 645 -15.59 20.97 -21.62
C ILE A 645 -16.04 19.54 -21.32
N THR A 646 -15.40 18.88 -20.35
CA THR A 646 -15.56 17.42 -20.15
C THR A 646 -16.80 17.07 -19.34
N GLY A 647 -17.20 17.94 -18.41
CA GLY A 647 -18.41 17.81 -17.61
C GLY A 647 -19.61 18.41 -18.32
N PHE A 648 -19.67 19.75 -18.40
CA PHE A 648 -20.90 20.44 -18.80
C PHE A 648 -21.21 20.34 -20.29
N ASN A 649 -20.27 20.65 -21.18
CA ASN A 649 -20.55 20.69 -22.63
C ASN A 649 -20.80 19.30 -23.21
N LEU A 650 -20.01 18.29 -22.81
CA LEU A 650 -20.23 16.90 -23.22
C LEU A 650 -21.60 16.37 -22.76
N GLU A 651 -22.00 16.64 -21.51
CA GLU A 651 -23.29 16.19 -20.96
C GLU A 651 -24.47 16.92 -21.63
N ARG A 652 -24.41 18.26 -21.78
CA ARG A 652 -25.44 19.03 -22.53
C ARG A 652 -25.62 18.49 -23.95
N ARG A 653 -24.54 18.20 -24.66
CA ARG A 653 -24.55 17.67 -26.03
C ARG A 653 -25.21 16.28 -26.11
N ALA A 654 -24.93 15.39 -25.16
CA ALA A 654 -25.60 14.10 -25.08
C ALA A 654 -27.09 14.23 -24.73
N PHE A 655 -27.43 15.19 -23.86
CA PHE A 655 -28.81 15.40 -23.37
C PHE A 655 -29.69 16.19 -24.35
N ASP A 656 -29.13 17.00 -25.25
CA ASP A 656 -29.80 17.67 -26.38
C ASP A 656 -30.51 16.66 -27.29
N GLU A 657 -29.81 15.60 -27.69
CA GLU A 657 -30.34 14.53 -28.54
C GLU A 657 -31.48 13.72 -27.87
N LEU A 658 -31.59 13.80 -26.54
CA LEU A 658 -32.60 13.13 -25.72
C LEU A 658 -33.69 14.07 -25.17
N ASN A 659 -33.62 15.37 -25.50
CA ASN A 659 -34.43 16.43 -24.89
C ASN A 659 -34.48 16.31 -23.36
N CYS A 660 -33.33 16.31 -22.70
CA CYS A 660 -33.23 16.23 -21.24
C CYS A 660 -32.11 17.10 -20.65
N ILE A 661 -31.78 18.23 -21.31
CA ILE A 661 -30.86 19.25 -20.77
C ILE A 661 -31.49 19.84 -19.50
N THR A 662 -30.86 19.64 -18.34
CA THR A 662 -31.40 20.08 -17.04
C THR A 662 -30.95 21.47 -16.60
N VAL A 663 -29.99 22.08 -17.29
CA VAL A 663 -29.51 23.43 -17.01
C VAL A 663 -29.27 24.21 -18.29
N VAL A 664 -30.09 25.23 -18.56
CA VAL A 664 -29.78 26.34 -19.47
C VAL A 664 -29.06 27.40 -18.62
N PRO A 665 -27.75 27.66 -18.82
CA PRO A 665 -26.98 28.47 -17.87
C PRO A 665 -27.35 29.95 -17.95
N GLY A 666 -27.52 30.61 -16.79
CA GLY A 666 -27.75 32.06 -16.73
C GLY A 666 -26.69 32.93 -17.45
N ALA A 667 -25.48 32.40 -17.62
CA ALA A 667 -24.39 33.06 -18.35
C ALA A 667 -24.59 33.09 -19.89
N ILE A 668 -25.41 32.23 -20.49
CA ILE A 668 -25.93 32.40 -21.86
C ILE A 668 -27.11 31.46 -22.10
N GLY A 669 -28.32 32.02 -21.96
CA GLY A 669 -29.57 31.30 -22.20
C GLY A 669 -30.52 32.13 -23.03
N ALA A 670 -31.23 31.50 -23.97
CA ALA A 670 -32.35 32.13 -24.66
C ALA A 670 -33.65 31.40 -24.29
N TRP A 671 -34.76 32.14 -24.18
CA TRP A 671 -36.02 31.68 -23.61
C TRP A 671 -37.20 32.26 -24.40
N ARG A 672 -38.22 31.45 -24.69
CA ARG A 672 -39.47 31.96 -25.28
C ARG A 672 -40.33 32.58 -24.19
N LYS A 673 -40.65 33.87 -24.30
CA LYS A 673 -41.33 34.66 -23.27
C LYS A 673 -42.63 34.02 -22.80
N ARG A 674 -43.46 33.49 -23.71
CA ARG A 674 -44.75 32.85 -23.33
C ARG A 674 -44.55 31.72 -22.32
N ASN A 675 -43.57 30.85 -22.53
CA ASN A 675 -43.32 29.69 -21.67
C ASN A 675 -42.75 30.09 -20.31
N VAL A 676 -41.95 31.16 -20.26
CA VAL A 676 -41.49 31.77 -18.99
C VAL A 676 -42.68 32.31 -18.20
N VAL A 677 -43.59 33.04 -18.84
CA VAL A 677 -44.79 33.62 -18.20
C VAL A 677 -45.75 32.51 -17.74
N GLU A 678 -46.04 31.52 -18.60
CA GLU A 678 -46.90 30.36 -18.31
C GLU A 678 -46.35 29.51 -17.14
N SER A 679 -45.04 29.52 -16.91
CA SER A 679 -44.37 28.81 -15.82
C SER A 679 -44.30 29.60 -14.50
N GLY A 680 -44.72 30.87 -14.49
CA GLY A 680 -44.64 31.73 -13.31
C GLY A 680 -43.28 32.42 -13.11
N TYR A 681 -42.50 32.63 -14.18
CA TYR A 681 -41.16 33.21 -14.18
C TYR A 681 -40.11 32.39 -13.39
N LEU A 682 -38.98 33.00 -12.98
CA LEU A 682 -37.96 32.33 -12.18
C LEU A 682 -38.40 32.24 -10.72
N SER A 683 -38.25 31.05 -10.12
CA SER A 683 -38.54 30.84 -8.71
C SER A 683 -37.46 31.43 -7.79
N GLU A 684 -37.88 31.82 -6.59
CA GLU A 684 -37.00 32.22 -5.48
C GLU A 684 -36.78 31.06 -4.47
N ASP A 685 -37.40 29.89 -4.69
CA ASP A 685 -37.31 28.72 -3.79
C ASP A 685 -35.89 28.08 -3.76
N THR A 686 -35.06 28.35 -4.78
CA THR A 686 -33.79 27.66 -4.99
C THR A 686 -32.67 28.62 -5.37
N LEU A 687 -31.42 28.22 -5.10
CA LEU A 687 -30.21 28.96 -5.52
C LEU A 687 -29.70 28.63 -6.93
N ALA A 688 -30.49 27.90 -7.72
CA ALA A 688 -30.22 27.56 -9.11
C ALA A 688 -31.49 27.82 -9.92
N GLU A 689 -31.87 29.10 -10.00
CA GLU A 689 -33.11 29.59 -10.61
C GLU A 689 -33.26 29.15 -12.08
N ASP A 690 -32.12 29.08 -12.78
CA ASP A 690 -32.02 28.66 -14.16
C ASP A 690 -32.31 27.14 -14.33
N THR A 691 -31.84 26.33 -13.39
CA THR A 691 -32.03 24.88 -13.31
C THR A 691 -33.49 24.52 -12.99
N ASP A 692 -34.11 25.25 -12.05
CA ASP A 692 -35.53 25.07 -11.67
C ASP A 692 -36.48 25.36 -12.85
N LEU A 693 -36.26 26.46 -13.57
CA LEU A 693 -37.04 26.80 -14.76
C LEU A 693 -36.79 25.81 -15.91
N THR A 694 -35.54 25.39 -16.12
CA THR A 694 -35.17 24.39 -17.14
C THR A 694 -35.88 23.05 -16.89
N ILE A 695 -35.85 22.53 -15.66
CA ILE A 695 -36.55 21.28 -15.32
C ILE A 695 -38.07 21.48 -15.40
N THR A 696 -38.60 22.66 -15.03
CA THR A 696 -40.02 22.97 -15.18
C THR A 696 -40.50 22.89 -16.64
N PHE A 697 -39.73 23.45 -17.58
CA PHE A 697 -40.02 23.33 -19.02
C PHE A 697 -40.00 21.86 -19.51
N LEU A 698 -39.01 21.06 -19.09
CA LEU A 698 -38.99 19.62 -19.40
C LEU A 698 -40.19 18.88 -18.81
N ARG A 699 -40.69 19.29 -17.63
CA ARG A 699 -41.90 18.72 -17.01
C ARG A 699 -43.18 19.10 -17.76
N GLN A 700 -43.23 20.28 -18.38
CA GLN A 700 -44.32 20.69 -19.27
C GLN A 700 -44.24 20.00 -20.65
N GLY A 701 -43.15 19.28 -20.95
CA GLY A 701 -42.95 18.57 -22.21
C GLY A 701 -42.37 19.45 -23.32
N HIS A 702 -41.87 20.64 -23.00
CA HIS A 702 -41.22 21.52 -23.97
C HIS A 702 -39.85 20.99 -24.40
N ARG A 703 -39.38 21.51 -25.54
CA ARG A 703 -38.07 21.19 -26.08
C ARG A 703 -37.02 22.22 -25.64
N ILE A 704 -35.86 21.72 -25.24
CA ILE A 704 -34.68 22.51 -24.86
C ILE A 704 -33.52 22.07 -25.75
N VAL A 705 -32.81 23.04 -26.34
CA VAL A 705 -31.76 22.79 -27.35
C VAL A 705 -30.41 23.29 -26.85
N TYR A 706 -29.33 22.62 -27.24
CA TYR A 706 -27.95 23.10 -27.04
C TYR A 706 -27.37 23.65 -28.36
N GLU A 707 -27.03 24.93 -28.38
CA GLU A 707 -26.30 25.55 -29.50
C GLU A 707 -24.81 25.59 -29.18
N GLU A 708 -24.07 24.66 -29.79
CA GLU A 708 -22.64 24.46 -29.52
C GLU A 708 -21.76 25.65 -29.93
N LYS A 709 -22.19 26.45 -30.92
CA LYS A 709 -21.40 27.56 -31.49
C LYS A 709 -21.69 28.92 -30.86
N ALA A 710 -22.73 29.04 -30.03
CA ALA A 710 -23.09 30.29 -29.36
C ALA A 710 -22.18 30.51 -28.14
N TYR A 711 -20.94 30.95 -28.38
CA TYR A 711 -19.92 31.09 -27.34
C TYR A 711 -20.16 32.29 -26.42
N ALA A 712 -19.96 32.07 -25.12
CA ALA A 712 -19.95 33.11 -24.09
C ALA A 712 -18.80 32.88 -23.10
N PHE A 713 -17.99 33.92 -22.87
CA PHE A 713 -16.78 33.90 -22.06
C PHE A 713 -17.03 34.58 -20.71
N THR A 714 -17.06 33.79 -19.63
CA THR A 714 -17.38 34.27 -18.26
C THR A 714 -16.15 34.33 -17.35
N GLU A 715 -16.17 35.21 -16.35
CA GLU A 715 -15.11 35.35 -15.34
C GLU A 715 -15.22 34.26 -14.27
N SER A 716 -14.32 33.27 -14.34
CA SER A 716 -14.28 32.13 -13.41
C SER A 716 -13.41 32.44 -12.18
N PRO A 717 -13.74 31.93 -10.98
CA PRO A 717 -12.94 32.12 -9.77
C PRO A 717 -11.45 31.80 -9.93
N GLU A 718 -10.59 32.79 -9.64
CA GLU A 718 -9.14 32.64 -9.69
C GLU A 718 -8.54 32.06 -8.39
N ASP A 719 -9.33 32.01 -7.30
CA ASP A 719 -8.95 31.49 -5.99
C ASP A 719 -9.91 30.40 -5.45
N VAL A 720 -9.39 29.53 -4.58
CA VAL A 720 -10.12 28.36 -4.04
C VAL A 720 -11.30 28.75 -3.14
N LYS A 721 -11.21 29.85 -2.39
CA LYS A 721 -12.29 30.31 -1.48
C LYS A 721 -13.49 30.82 -2.29
N SER A 722 -13.23 31.55 -3.37
CA SER A 722 -14.25 31.99 -4.33
C SER A 722 -14.83 30.81 -5.12
N LEU A 723 -14.01 29.85 -5.55
CA LEU A 723 -14.46 28.63 -6.23
C LEU A 723 -15.41 27.80 -5.35
N ILE A 724 -15.02 27.51 -4.11
CA ILE A 724 -15.83 26.75 -3.15
C ILE A 724 -17.17 27.45 -2.90
N LYS A 725 -17.18 28.79 -2.76
CA LYS A 725 -18.43 29.56 -2.65
C LYS A 725 -19.32 29.42 -3.89
N GLN A 726 -18.76 29.49 -5.09
CA GLN A 726 -19.50 29.37 -6.35
C GLN A 726 -20.10 27.96 -6.51
N ARG A 727 -19.25 26.93 -6.40
CA ARG A 727 -19.64 25.53 -6.57
C ARG A 727 -20.58 25.05 -5.46
N TYR A 728 -20.44 25.56 -4.23
CA TYR A 728 -21.43 25.32 -3.16
C TYR A 728 -22.81 25.86 -3.51
N ARG A 729 -22.91 27.10 -4.04
CA ARG A 729 -24.20 27.66 -4.48
C ARG A 729 -24.85 26.78 -5.55
N TRP A 730 -24.10 26.39 -6.57
CA TRP A 730 -24.58 25.54 -7.65
C TRP A 730 -24.98 24.15 -7.13
N SER A 731 -24.10 23.46 -6.42
CA SER A 731 -24.36 22.12 -5.87
C SER A 731 -25.55 22.11 -4.89
N TYR A 732 -25.72 23.16 -4.08
CA TYR A 732 -26.84 23.27 -3.14
C TYR A 732 -28.14 23.63 -3.87
N GLY A 733 -28.12 24.62 -4.76
CA GLY A 733 -29.27 25.01 -5.59
C GLY A 733 -29.79 23.87 -6.46
N THR A 734 -28.88 23.13 -7.12
CA THR A 734 -29.23 21.92 -7.89
C THR A 734 -29.87 20.85 -7.00
N LEU A 735 -29.39 20.66 -5.76
CA LEU A 735 -29.97 19.70 -4.82
C LEU A 735 -31.38 20.13 -4.38
N GLN A 736 -31.61 21.43 -4.18
CA GLN A 736 -32.96 22.00 -3.96
C GLN A 736 -33.87 21.72 -5.16
N CYS A 737 -33.40 21.93 -6.40
CA CYS A 737 -34.15 21.63 -7.62
C CYS A 737 -34.51 20.15 -7.76
N LEU A 738 -33.54 19.25 -7.53
CA LEU A 738 -33.77 17.79 -7.52
C LEU A 738 -34.80 17.37 -6.47
N TRP A 739 -34.80 18.01 -5.30
CA TRP A 739 -35.80 17.76 -4.26
C TRP A 739 -37.18 18.32 -4.62
N LYS A 740 -37.25 19.56 -5.13
CA LYS A 740 -38.49 20.22 -5.59
C LYS A 740 -39.15 19.41 -6.72
N HIS A 741 -38.37 18.88 -7.65
CA HIS A 741 -38.84 18.09 -8.78
C HIS A 741 -38.84 16.57 -8.57
N ARG A 742 -38.57 16.05 -7.35
CA ARG A 742 -38.46 14.60 -7.06
C ARG A 742 -39.63 13.74 -7.57
N LYS A 743 -40.84 14.29 -7.69
CA LYS A 743 -42.03 13.62 -8.25
C LYS A 743 -41.92 13.29 -9.75
N ALA A 744 -40.95 13.85 -10.47
CA ALA A 744 -40.66 13.51 -11.87
C ALA A 744 -39.66 12.34 -12.01
N LEU A 745 -39.00 11.92 -10.93
CA LEU A 745 -38.10 10.76 -10.93
C LEU A 745 -38.90 9.50 -11.29
N PHE A 746 -38.43 8.73 -12.27
CA PHE A 746 -39.10 7.56 -12.84
C PHE A 746 -40.52 7.80 -13.38
N HIS A 747 -40.89 9.05 -13.69
CA HIS A 747 -42.24 9.39 -14.16
C HIS A 747 -42.45 9.02 -15.64
N THR A 748 -43.45 8.18 -15.93
CA THR A 748 -43.64 7.53 -17.24
C THR A 748 -44.05 8.46 -18.37
N LYS A 749 -44.67 9.62 -18.09
CA LYS A 749 -45.01 10.63 -19.12
C LYS A 749 -43.81 11.48 -19.55
N GLN A 750 -42.77 11.57 -18.72
CA GLN A 750 -41.59 12.44 -18.93
C GLN A 750 -40.33 11.56 -19.02
N LYS A 751 -40.35 10.58 -19.93
CA LYS A 751 -39.44 9.42 -19.91
C LYS A 751 -37.96 9.79 -19.79
N THR A 752 -37.46 10.73 -20.59
CA THR A 752 -36.03 11.10 -20.59
C THR A 752 -35.63 11.91 -19.36
N LEU A 753 -36.45 12.86 -18.92
CA LEU A 753 -36.23 13.55 -17.64
C LEU A 753 -36.23 12.57 -16.45
N GLY A 754 -37.23 11.69 -16.38
CA GLY A 754 -37.47 10.83 -15.22
C GLY A 754 -36.56 9.60 -15.11
N PHE A 755 -36.15 9.00 -16.23
CA PHE A 755 -35.31 7.80 -16.25
C PHE A 755 -33.86 8.03 -16.67
N ILE A 756 -33.52 9.20 -17.24
CA ILE A 756 -32.14 9.51 -17.67
C ILE A 756 -31.58 10.68 -16.85
N ALA A 757 -32.15 11.88 -17.00
CA ALA A 757 -31.52 13.09 -16.47
C ALA A 757 -31.54 13.16 -14.93
N LEU A 758 -32.71 13.01 -14.29
CA LEU A 758 -32.80 13.06 -12.83
C LEU A 758 -32.02 11.91 -12.14
N PRO A 759 -32.12 10.63 -12.59
CA PRO A 759 -31.28 9.56 -12.03
C PRO A 759 -29.78 9.80 -12.25
N ASN A 760 -29.36 10.32 -13.40
CA ASN A 760 -27.96 10.67 -13.67
C ASN A 760 -27.45 11.74 -12.68
N MET A 761 -28.23 12.80 -12.44
CA MET A 761 -27.84 13.84 -11.50
C MET A 761 -27.73 13.29 -10.07
N TRP A 762 -28.74 12.58 -9.57
CA TRP A 762 -28.68 11.96 -8.24
C TRP A 762 -27.49 11.00 -8.08
N LEU A 763 -27.28 10.09 -9.03
CA LEU A 763 -26.27 9.05 -8.95
C LEU A 763 -24.84 9.62 -9.11
N PHE A 764 -24.58 10.40 -10.15
CA PHE A 764 -23.22 10.80 -10.53
C PHE A 764 -22.77 12.13 -9.92
N GLN A 765 -23.68 13.07 -9.65
CA GLN A 765 -23.31 14.36 -9.03
C GLN A 765 -23.29 14.29 -7.50
N TYR A 766 -24.10 13.40 -6.89
CA TYR A 766 -24.22 13.30 -5.43
C TYR A 766 -23.75 11.94 -4.87
N VAL A 767 -24.41 10.82 -5.21
CA VAL A 767 -24.14 9.52 -4.56
C VAL A 767 -22.71 9.04 -4.77
N LEU A 768 -22.22 8.99 -6.00
CA LEU A 768 -20.85 8.54 -6.29
C LEU A 768 -19.80 9.53 -5.76
N GLN A 769 -20.08 10.84 -5.79
CA GLN A 769 -19.16 11.84 -5.24
C GLN A 769 -19.07 11.74 -3.70
N PHE A 770 -20.15 11.39 -3.02
CA PHE A 770 -20.17 11.12 -1.58
C PHE A 770 -19.38 9.85 -1.21
N ILE A 771 -19.43 8.82 -2.05
CA ILE A 771 -18.71 7.54 -1.84
C ILE A 771 -17.22 7.66 -2.22
N ALA A 772 -16.85 8.56 -3.13
CA ALA A 772 -15.49 8.68 -3.67
C ALA A 772 -14.34 8.76 -2.64
N PRO A 773 -14.45 9.46 -1.49
CA PRO A 773 -13.38 9.49 -0.48
C PRO A 773 -13.10 8.11 0.13
N PHE A 774 -14.13 7.26 0.30
CA PHE A 774 -13.94 5.90 0.79
C PHE A 774 -13.19 5.04 -0.23
N ALA A 775 -13.44 5.24 -1.52
CA ALA A 775 -12.67 4.61 -2.60
C ALA A 775 -11.20 5.07 -2.60
N ASP A 776 -10.94 6.36 -2.41
CA ASP A 776 -9.58 6.90 -2.32
C ASP A 776 -8.83 6.34 -1.09
N ILE A 777 -9.49 6.22 0.08
CA ILE A 777 -8.90 5.60 1.29
C ILE A 777 -8.59 4.12 1.05
N LEU A 778 -9.52 3.35 0.47
CA LEU A 778 -9.33 1.92 0.20
C LEU A 778 -8.25 1.67 -0.86
N MET A 779 -8.11 2.57 -1.84
CA MET A 779 -6.98 2.56 -2.77
C MET A 779 -5.65 2.77 -2.01
N ILE A 780 -5.56 3.78 -1.14
CA ILE A 780 -4.35 4.04 -0.34
C ILE A 780 -4.00 2.82 0.53
N MET A 781 -4.98 2.22 1.22
CA MET A 781 -4.77 0.98 1.99
C MET A 781 -4.32 -0.18 1.09
N GLY A 782 -4.86 -0.26 -0.13
CA GLY A 782 -4.48 -1.26 -1.14
C GLY A 782 -3.03 -1.14 -1.63
N LEU A 783 -2.44 0.07 -1.62
CA LEU A 783 -1.02 0.27 -1.92
C LEU A 783 -0.08 -0.31 -0.86
N PHE A 784 -0.57 -0.58 0.35
CA PHE A 784 0.16 -1.28 1.42
C PHE A 784 -0.26 -2.75 1.59
N SER A 785 -0.99 -3.31 0.61
CA SER A 785 -1.35 -4.73 0.56
C SER A 785 -0.25 -5.58 -0.11
N SER A 786 -0.43 -6.91 -0.12
CA SER A 786 0.41 -7.85 -0.87
C SER A 786 0.28 -7.77 -2.40
N SER A 787 -0.55 -6.87 -2.95
CA SER A 787 -0.76 -6.74 -4.41
C SER A 787 -0.86 -5.27 -4.87
N PRO A 788 0.12 -4.40 -4.55
CA PRO A 788 0.04 -2.97 -4.85
C PRO A 788 0.01 -2.70 -6.37
N LEU A 789 0.71 -3.51 -7.16
CA LEU A 789 0.71 -3.42 -8.63
C LEU A 789 -0.69 -3.66 -9.24
N LYS A 790 -1.53 -4.52 -8.65
CA LYS A 790 -2.91 -4.74 -9.13
C LYS A 790 -3.76 -3.49 -8.86
N VAL A 791 -3.61 -2.88 -7.69
CA VAL A 791 -4.33 -1.64 -7.31
C VAL A 791 -3.91 -0.48 -8.22
N LEU A 792 -2.61 -0.31 -8.47
CA LEU A 792 -2.09 0.67 -9.43
C LEU A 792 -2.58 0.40 -10.86
N GLY A 793 -2.66 -0.86 -11.28
CA GLY A 793 -3.19 -1.25 -12.59
C GLY A 793 -4.66 -0.85 -12.78
N PHE A 794 -5.53 -1.10 -11.80
CA PHE A 794 -6.92 -0.64 -11.85
C PHE A 794 -7.03 0.89 -11.92
N TYR A 795 -6.23 1.61 -11.12
CA TYR A 795 -6.25 3.07 -11.15
C TYR A 795 -5.70 3.64 -12.47
N PHE A 796 -4.69 3.02 -13.06
CA PHE A 796 -4.16 3.37 -14.37
C PHE A 796 -5.21 3.19 -15.47
N VAL A 797 -5.94 2.06 -15.49
CA VAL A 797 -7.05 1.83 -16.44
C VAL A 797 -8.15 2.88 -16.24
N PHE A 798 -8.52 3.18 -14.99
CA PHE A 798 -9.51 4.21 -14.71
C PHE A 798 -9.07 5.60 -15.21
N PHE A 799 -7.83 6.00 -14.94
CA PHE A 799 -7.26 7.27 -15.42
C PHE A 799 -7.16 7.31 -16.96
N LEU A 800 -6.78 6.20 -17.60
CA LEU A 800 -6.75 6.10 -19.06
C LEU A 800 -8.14 6.30 -19.67
N MET A 801 -9.19 5.76 -19.07
CA MET A 801 -10.57 6.01 -19.49
C MET A 801 -10.97 7.49 -19.33
N ASP A 802 -10.64 8.12 -18.20
CA ASP A 802 -10.91 9.54 -17.93
C ASP A 802 -10.16 10.47 -18.91
N LEU A 803 -8.92 10.11 -19.27
CA LEU A 803 -8.11 10.80 -20.27
C LEU A 803 -8.68 10.64 -21.68
N LEU A 804 -9.08 9.43 -22.09
CA LEU A 804 -9.72 9.18 -23.39
C LEU A 804 -11.07 9.91 -23.50
N ALA A 805 -11.84 9.96 -22.42
CA ALA A 805 -13.08 10.75 -22.32
C ALA A 805 -12.82 12.24 -22.55
N SER A 806 -11.81 12.76 -21.86
CA SER A 806 -11.41 14.15 -21.93
C SER A 806 -10.90 14.54 -23.32
N LEU A 807 -10.03 13.70 -23.92
CA LEU A 807 -9.54 13.88 -25.29
C LEU A 807 -10.69 13.90 -26.32
N PHE A 808 -11.68 13.03 -26.15
CA PHE A 808 -12.87 13.02 -27.01
C PHE A 808 -13.70 14.31 -26.85
N ALA A 809 -13.95 14.78 -25.63
CA ALA A 809 -14.68 16.02 -25.37
C ALA A 809 -13.95 17.26 -25.95
N PHE A 810 -12.63 17.38 -25.74
CA PHE A 810 -11.82 18.45 -26.33
C PHE A 810 -11.85 18.42 -27.87
N LYS A 811 -11.81 17.23 -28.49
CA LYS A 811 -11.96 17.08 -29.94
C LYS A 811 -13.36 17.43 -30.46
N LEU A 812 -14.42 17.18 -29.67
CA LEU A 812 -15.78 17.61 -30.03
C LEU A 812 -15.93 19.14 -29.98
N GLU A 813 -15.33 19.78 -28.98
CA GLU A 813 -15.37 21.24 -28.75
C GLU A 813 -14.30 22.03 -29.53
N GLU A 814 -13.52 21.35 -30.38
CA GLU A 814 -12.46 21.92 -31.23
C GLU A 814 -11.39 22.71 -30.44
N GLU A 815 -11.14 22.32 -29.19
CA GLU A 815 -10.19 22.96 -28.28
C GLU A 815 -8.88 22.17 -28.14
N SER A 816 -7.78 22.89 -27.89
CA SER A 816 -6.45 22.31 -27.75
C SER A 816 -6.38 21.37 -26.53
N PRO A 817 -5.90 20.11 -26.66
CA PRO A 817 -5.83 19.17 -25.55
C PRO A 817 -4.70 19.47 -24.53
N LYS A 818 -3.89 20.51 -24.74
CA LYS A 818 -2.78 20.91 -23.85
C LYS A 818 -3.16 20.99 -22.35
N PRO A 819 -4.34 21.51 -21.94
CA PRO A 819 -4.75 21.54 -20.53
C PRO A 819 -4.83 20.16 -19.86
N LEU A 820 -5.02 19.08 -20.63
CA LEU A 820 -5.19 17.71 -20.10
C LEU A 820 -3.90 17.13 -19.50
N VAL A 821 -2.73 17.76 -19.70
CA VAL A 821 -1.51 17.40 -18.96
C VAL A 821 -1.72 17.53 -17.43
N TRP A 822 -2.64 18.42 -17.01
CA TRP A 822 -2.97 18.66 -15.60
C TRP A 822 -4.12 17.79 -15.08
N LEU A 823 -4.68 16.89 -15.90
CA LEU A 823 -5.83 16.05 -15.53
C LEU A 823 -5.53 15.14 -14.34
N ILE A 824 -4.31 14.60 -14.24
CA ILE A 824 -3.91 13.74 -13.11
C ILE A 824 -3.94 14.52 -11.79
N LEU A 825 -3.39 15.74 -11.75
CA LEU A 825 -3.44 16.58 -10.55
C LEU A 825 -4.87 17.10 -10.28
N GLN A 826 -5.69 17.30 -11.32
CA GLN A 826 -7.11 17.61 -11.17
C GLN A 826 -7.84 16.48 -10.42
N ARG A 827 -7.55 15.22 -10.76
CA ARG A 827 -8.15 14.03 -10.15
C ARG A 827 -7.81 13.89 -8.66
N PHE A 828 -6.58 14.23 -8.26
CA PHE A 828 -6.13 14.11 -6.87
C PHE A 828 -6.41 15.35 -6.01
N ILE A 829 -6.43 16.55 -6.59
CA ILE A 829 -6.56 17.82 -5.84
C ILE A 829 -7.93 18.46 -6.08
N TYR A 830 -8.22 18.88 -7.30
CA TYR A 830 -9.45 19.63 -7.63
C TYR A 830 -10.73 18.84 -7.32
N ARG A 831 -10.74 17.53 -7.60
CA ARG A 831 -11.85 16.62 -7.26
C ARG A 831 -12.21 16.69 -5.78
N GLN A 832 -11.23 16.84 -4.87
CA GLN A 832 -11.49 16.86 -3.43
C GLN A 832 -12.18 18.14 -2.97
N PHE A 833 -11.90 19.28 -3.62
CA PHE A 833 -12.68 20.50 -3.40
C PHE A 833 -14.14 20.31 -3.83
N MET A 834 -14.39 19.62 -4.95
CA MET A 834 -15.75 19.30 -5.41
C MET A 834 -16.44 18.30 -4.48
N THR A 835 -15.73 17.29 -3.96
CA THR A 835 -16.28 16.36 -2.96
C THR A 835 -16.67 17.09 -1.68
N TYR A 836 -15.79 17.94 -1.14
CA TYR A 836 -16.09 18.77 0.03
C TYR A 836 -17.33 19.64 -0.19
N VAL A 837 -17.45 20.25 -1.37
CA VAL A 837 -18.62 21.04 -1.78
C VAL A 837 -19.91 20.20 -1.75
N VAL A 838 -19.91 19.02 -2.37
CA VAL A 838 -21.09 18.14 -2.44
C VAL A 838 -21.49 17.62 -1.05
N VAL A 839 -20.51 17.12 -0.27
CA VAL A 839 -20.74 16.66 1.11
C VAL A 839 -21.33 17.79 1.96
N LYS A 840 -20.78 19.01 1.85
CA LYS A 840 -21.30 20.19 2.55
C LYS A 840 -22.73 20.53 2.11
N SER A 841 -23.04 20.50 0.82
CA SER A 841 -24.40 20.74 0.30
C SER A 841 -25.42 19.73 0.83
N ILE A 842 -25.06 18.44 0.92
CA ILE A 842 -25.91 17.39 1.50
C ILE A 842 -26.16 17.67 2.99
N PHE A 843 -25.12 17.98 3.78
CA PHE A 843 -25.32 18.30 5.20
C PHE A 843 -26.13 19.59 5.42
N SER A 844 -25.99 20.60 4.56
CA SER A 844 -26.82 21.80 4.60
C SER A 844 -28.29 21.51 4.28
N SER A 845 -28.57 20.60 3.33
CA SER A 845 -29.95 20.25 2.97
C SER A 845 -30.65 19.49 4.07
N ILE A 846 -29.95 18.56 4.73
CA ILE A 846 -30.46 17.82 5.89
C ILE A 846 -30.78 18.76 7.07
N ARG A 847 -30.00 19.83 7.24
CA ARG A 847 -30.21 20.87 8.26
C ARG A 847 -31.27 21.92 7.88
N GLY A 848 -31.78 21.92 6.65
CA GLY A 848 -32.77 22.91 6.19
C GLY A 848 -32.25 24.35 6.14
N VAL A 849 -30.94 24.57 5.94
CA VAL A 849 -30.35 25.91 6.02
C VAL A 849 -30.71 26.75 4.80
N ALA A 850 -31.42 27.86 5.00
CA ALA A 850 -31.56 28.90 3.99
C ALA A 850 -30.21 29.62 3.81
N VAL A 851 -29.76 29.78 2.56
CA VAL A 851 -28.52 30.49 2.21
C VAL A 851 -28.85 31.55 1.17
N GLY A 852 -28.48 32.81 1.42
CA GLY A 852 -28.74 33.92 0.49
C GLY A 852 -27.71 34.05 -0.65
N TRP A 853 -28.00 34.95 -1.59
CA TRP A 853 -27.18 35.26 -2.79
C TRP A 853 -25.83 35.89 -2.43
N ASN A 854 -24.88 35.05 -1.99
CA ASN A 854 -23.53 35.48 -1.67
C ASN A 854 -22.69 35.68 -2.95
N LYS A 855 -22.33 36.95 -3.20
CA LYS A 855 -21.59 37.38 -4.38
C LYS A 855 -20.06 37.19 -4.27
N LEU A 856 -19.39 37.09 -5.41
CA LEU A 856 -17.95 36.97 -5.58
C LEU A 856 -17.31 38.32 -5.96
N LYS A 857 -16.05 38.54 -5.57
CA LYS A 857 -15.28 39.73 -5.95
C LYS A 857 -14.80 39.59 -7.40
N ARG A 858 -15.10 40.59 -8.25
CA ARG A 858 -14.69 40.62 -9.66
C ARG A 858 -13.38 41.38 -9.88
N VAL A 859 -12.63 40.95 -10.90
CA VAL A 859 -11.35 41.53 -11.31
C VAL A 859 -11.46 42.27 -12.64
N GLY A 860 -12.36 41.85 -13.54
CA GLY A 860 -12.47 42.40 -14.90
C GLY A 860 -11.50 41.73 -15.89
N SER A 861 -11.17 40.46 -15.66
CA SER A 861 -10.02 39.78 -16.27
C SER A 861 -10.28 39.08 -17.61
N VAL A 862 -11.53 38.97 -18.04
CA VAL A 862 -11.93 38.28 -19.29
C VAL A 862 -11.31 38.95 -20.52
N GLU A 863 -10.58 38.18 -21.33
CA GLU A 863 -9.96 38.63 -22.59
C GLU A 863 -10.73 38.08 -23.80
N HIS A 864 -10.78 38.85 -24.89
CA HIS A 864 -11.49 38.46 -26.11
C HIS A 864 -10.54 37.61 -26.96
N SER A 865 -10.66 36.28 -26.92
CA SER A 865 -9.82 35.40 -27.73
C SER A 865 -10.20 35.50 -29.22
N THR A 866 -9.41 36.22 -30.00
CA THR A 866 -9.54 36.35 -31.46
C THR A 866 -9.00 35.14 -32.23
N GLU A 867 -8.66 34.03 -31.55
CA GLU A 867 -8.05 32.84 -32.17
C GLU A 867 -9.00 31.97 -33.00
N HIS A 868 -10.32 32.19 -32.95
CA HIS A 868 -11.25 31.61 -33.92
C HIS A 868 -11.13 32.35 -35.27
N LYS A 869 -10.04 32.06 -35.98
CA LYS A 869 -9.86 32.38 -37.39
C LYS A 869 -11.04 31.86 -38.19
N GLU A 870 -11.39 32.63 -39.22
CA GLU A 870 -12.37 32.28 -40.24
C GLU A 870 -12.09 30.89 -40.80
N ALA A 871 -12.98 29.94 -40.50
CA ALA A 871 -13.06 28.69 -41.23
C ALA A 871 -13.90 28.94 -42.48
N SER A 872 -13.20 29.15 -43.60
CA SER A 872 -13.73 29.06 -44.96
C SER A 872 -13.90 27.60 -45.41
#